data_AF-A0ABD1MYL8-F1
#
_entry.id   AF-A0ABD1MYL8-F1
#
_cell.length_a   1.000
_cell.length_b   1.000
_cell.length_c   1.000
_cell.angle_alpha   90.00
_cell.angle_beta   90.00
_cell.angle_gamma   90.00
#
_symmetry.space_group_name_H-M   'P 1'
#
loop_
_entity.id
_entity.type
_entity.pdbx_description
1 polymer ?
#
loop_
_entity_poly.entity_id
_entity_poly.type
_entity_poly.pdbx_seq_one_letter_code
_entity_poly.pdbx_strand_id
1 'polypeptide(L)'
;MVDANSKFTCLVPRTGPVTKFRECRRQFGGVREAVWLVLNLYKMAGSFEKEQEVLGIIEEKKLESGEGDRDMAPAAGNSIHRSGSRPQLDVSKAEIQGNVEEKYPTILLPNQSDDLSHLALDIGGSLIKLVYFSRRENQSADDKRKKSVKERLGLSNGNRRSFPILGGRLHFVKFETRKINECLDFIHSKQLHCGGLESRYPDVTDQNGIIKATGGGAYKYADLFKERLGVSLDKEDEMDCLVAGANFLLKAIRHEAFTHMEGQKEFVQIDPNDLFPYLLVNIGSGVSMIKVVGDGKFERISGTNVGGGTYWGLGRLLTKCKSFDELLELSQKGDNRTMDMLVGDIYGGLDYSKIGLSASTIASSFGKTISEKKELEDYRPEDISLSLLRMISYNIGQIAYLNALRFRLKRIFFGGFFIRGHAYTMDTISFAVQFWSNGEAQAMFLRHEGFLGALGAFMSYEKHGLDDLMVHQLVERFPMGAPYTGGKIHGPPLGDLNEKAKVSLQISWMEKFLQKGTEITAPVPTTPLAGTTGLGGFEVPLSKGSTLRSDASALNVGVLHLVPTLEAVASEGGTDDAQRRGDAFAHAFSAHLARLMEEPAAYGKLGLANLLEMREECLREFQFVDAYRSIKQRENEASLAVLPDLLVELDSMDEETRLLTLIEGVLAANIFDWGSRACVDLYHKGTIIEIYRMSRNKMRRPWRVDDFDIFKERMLGTRDKKMPHHKRALLFVDNSGADIVLGMLPLARELLRRGTEVVLVANSLPALNDVTAMELPDIVAEAAKHCDILRRAAEAGGLLVDAMINTSDSSKQNSSSVPLMVVENGCGSPCIDLRQVSSELAAAAKDADLIILEGMGRALHTNLNARFKCDALKLAMVKNQRLAEKLIKGNIYDCICKYEPAS
;
A
#
# COMPACT_ATOMS: atom_id res chain seq x y z
N MET A 1 -57.44 -19.57 -37.66
CA MET A 1 -56.92 -20.13 -38.93
C MET A 1 -55.96 -19.09 -39.48
N VAL A 2 -54.64 -19.30 -39.49
CA VAL A 2 -53.80 -20.30 -40.20
C VAL A 2 -53.08 -19.62 -41.38
N ASP A 3 -51.74 -19.61 -41.29
CA ASP A 3 -50.68 -19.65 -42.33
C ASP A 3 -50.50 -18.61 -43.48
N ALA A 4 -49.30 -18.01 -43.44
CA ALA A 4 -48.17 -18.13 -44.40
C ALA A 4 -48.07 -17.39 -45.78
N ASN A 5 -46.88 -16.77 -45.95
CA ASN A 5 -45.93 -16.77 -47.10
C ASN A 5 -46.25 -16.23 -48.52
N SER A 6 -45.46 -15.22 -48.95
CA SER A 6 -44.84 -15.06 -50.29
C SER A 6 -43.80 -13.90 -50.28
N LYS A 7 -42.51 -14.05 -50.68
CA LYS A 7 -41.89 -13.99 -52.05
C LYS A 7 -42.06 -12.61 -52.78
N PHE A 8 -41.12 -11.99 -53.52
CA PHE A 8 -39.74 -12.30 -53.99
C PHE A 8 -39.00 -11.03 -54.58
N THR A 9 -37.66 -11.09 -54.74
CA THR A 9 -36.74 -10.45 -55.77
C THR A 9 -36.42 -8.94 -55.89
N CYS A 10 -35.10 -8.66 -56.08
CA CYS A 10 -34.37 -7.76 -57.03
C CYS A 10 -33.29 -6.88 -56.36
N LEU A 11 -32.12 -6.52 -56.90
CA LEU A 11 -31.24 -6.85 -58.05
C LEU A 11 -29.97 -5.95 -57.89
N VAL A 12 -28.86 -6.23 -58.58
CA VAL A 12 -27.59 -5.44 -58.53
C VAL A 12 -27.05 -5.19 -59.95
N PRO A 13 -26.38 -4.04 -60.21
CA PRO A 13 -25.29 -4.01 -61.20
C PRO A 13 -23.99 -3.31 -60.71
N ARG A 14 -22.86 -3.64 -61.37
CA ARG A 14 -21.49 -3.10 -61.16
C ARG A 14 -21.03 -2.27 -62.37
N THR A 15 -20.15 -1.27 -62.17
CA THR A 15 -19.02 -0.91 -63.08
C THR A 15 -18.01 0.05 -62.38
N GLY A 16 -16.70 -0.10 -62.63
CA GLY A 16 -15.62 0.85 -62.24
C GLY A 16 -15.22 1.81 -63.40
N PRO A 17 -14.03 2.48 -63.46
CA PRO A 17 -12.75 2.13 -62.78
C PRO A 17 -11.80 3.28 -62.25
N VAL A 18 -10.91 2.91 -61.31
CA VAL A 18 -9.44 3.22 -61.19
C VAL A 18 -8.87 4.68 -61.05
N THR A 19 -7.99 4.84 -60.04
CA THR A 19 -6.93 5.85 -59.77
C THR A 19 -7.26 7.32 -59.37
N LYS A 20 -7.01 7.65 -58.09
CA LYS A 20 -5.74 8.28 -57.68
C LYS A 20 -5.45 8.04 -56.19
N PHE A 21 -4.35 7.33 -55.91
CA PHE A 21 -3.89 6.98 -54.56
C PHE A 21 -2.57 7.70 -54.30
N ARG A 22 -2.59 8.79 -53.51
CA ARG A 22 -1.41 9.41 -52.88
C ARG A 22 -1.87 10.31 -51.74
N GLU A 23 -1.04 10.38 -50.68
CA GLU A 23 -1.21 11.25 -49.50
C GLU A 23 -2.42 10.98 -48.59
N CYS A 24 -2.41 9.84 -47.90
CA CYS A 24 -2.51 9.83 -46.42
C CYS A 24 -2.05 8.47 -45.85
N ARG A 25 -0.73 8.19 -45.88
CA ARG A 25 -0.15 6.96 -45.30
C ARG A 25 1.07 7.25 -44.43
N ARG A 26 0.85 8.01 -43.35
CA ARG A 26 1.78 8.18 -42.22
C ARG A 26 0.94 8.47 -40.97
N GLN A 27 1.23 7.82 -39.84
CA GLN A 27 0.50 7.86 -38.55
C GLN A 27 -0.65 6.84 -38.29
N PHE A 28 -0.61 5.62 -38.83
CA PHE A 28 -1.28 4.48 -38.17
C PHE A 28 -0.45 3.18 -38.27
N GLY A 29 0.59 3.12 -37.44
CA GLY A 29 1.32 1.90 -37.10
C GLY A 29 1.70 1.97 -35.62
N GLY A 30 1.14 1.07 -34.80
CA GLY A 30 1.36 1.07 -33.34
C GLY A 30 0.25 0.43 -32.49
N VAL A 31 -0.98 0.27 -33.00
CA VAL A 31 -2.12 -0.24 -32.18
C VAL A 31 -2.35 -1.75 -32.32
N ARG A 32 -1.76 -2.42 -33.32
CA ARG A 32 -1.94 -3.88 -33.52
C ARG A 32 -0.96 -4.77 -32.75
N GLU A 33 0.17 -4.26 -32.29
CA GLU A 33 1.15 -5.04 -31.50
C GLU A 33 0.86 -4.97 -30.00
N ALA A 34 0.28 -3.87 -29.50
CA ALA A 34 -0.15 -3.74 -28.11
C ALA A 34 -1.23 -4.76 -27.72
N VAL A 35 -2.23 -4.96 -28.58
CA VAL A 35 -3.34 -5.91 -28.34
C VAL A 35 -2.84 -7.37 -28.37
N TRP A 36 -1.82 -7.68 -29.17
CA TRP A 36 -1.23 -9.03 -29.21
C TRP A 36 -0.37 -9.34 -27.98
N LEU A 37 0.27 -8.34 -27.38
CA LEU A 37 1.06 -8.53 -26.15
C LEU A 37 0.17 -8.76 -24.92
N VAL A 38 -0.92 -7.99 -24.78
CA VAL A 38 -1.84 -8.11 -23.63
C VAL A 38 -2.59 -9.45 -23.62
N LEU A 39 -3.05 -9.92 -24.78
CA LEU A 39 -3.75 -11.21 -24.90
C LEU A 39 -2.86 -12.44 -24.64
N ASN A 40 -1.54 -12.34 -24.87
CA ASN A 40 -0.61 -13.43 -24.55
C ASN A 40 -0.17 -13.42 -23.07
N LEU A 41 -0.18 -12.28 -22.38
CA LEU A 41 0.12 -12.21 -20.95
C LEU A 41 -0.99 -12.84 -20.09
N TYR A 42 -2.26 -12.62 -20.44
CA TYR A 42 -3.38 -13.28 -19.73
C TYR A 42 -3.39 -14.81 -19.92
N LYS A 43 -2.94 -15.31 -21.08
CA LYS A 43 -2.89 -16.75 -21.36
C LYS A 43 -1.80 -17.53 -20.62
N MET A 44 -0.78 -16.87 -20.07
CA MET A 44 0.25 -17.52 -19.24
C MET A 44 -0.05 -17.48 -17.73
N ALA A 45 -0.87 -16.53 -17.26
CA ALA A 45 -1.25 -16.47 -15.84
C ALA A 45 -2.30 -17.52 -15.46
N GLY A 46 -3.28 -17.78 -16.34
CA GLY A 46 -4.42 -18.67 -16.07
C GLY A 46 -4.13 -20.19 -16.12
N SER A 47 -2.90 -20.65 -15.91
CA SER A 47 -2.52 -22.08 -16.02
C SER A 47 -1.72 -22.63 -14.84
N PHE A 48 -1.64 -21.92 -13.71
CA PHE A 48 -0.79 -22.33 -12.56
C PHE A 48 -1.53 -22.58 -11.23
N GLU A 49 -2.86 -22.42 -11.15
CA GLU A 49 -3.64 -22.66 -9.91
C GLU A 49 -4.50 -23.94 -9.98
N LYS A 50 -4.00 -25.01 -10.62
CA LYS A 50 -4.71 -26.31 -10.64
C LYS A 50 -3.85 -27.56 -10.42
N GLU A 51 -2.62 -27.41 -9.94
CA GLU A 51 -1.72 -28.51 -9.56
C GLU A 51 -1.07 -28.31 -8.17
N GLN A 52 -1.88 -28.07 -7.13
CA GLN A 52 -1.36 -28.01 -5.75
C GLN A 52 -2.18 -28.74 -4.67
N GLU A 53 -3.13 -29.61 -5.06
CA GLU A 53 -3.96 -30.36 -4.10
C GLU A 53 -4.01 -31.89 -4.32
N VAL A 54 -3.11 -32.46 -5.14
CA VAL A 54 -3.00 -33.93 -5.34
C VAL A 54 -1.54 -34.42 -5.39
N LEU A 55 -0.74 -34.10 -4.36
CA LEU A 55 0.55 -34.76 -4.08
C LEU A 55 0.79 -35.00 -2.59
N GLY A 56 -0.21 -35.61 -1.94
CA GLY A 56 -0.02 -36.42 -0.74
C GLY A 56 -0.50 -37.84 -1.05
N ILE A 57 0.25 -38.85 -0.60
CA ILE A 57 0.06 -40.29 -0.89
C ILE A 57 0.54 -40.72 -2.29
N ILE A 58 1.74 -41.32 -2.35
CA ILE A 58 2.02 -42.67 -2.88
C ILE A 58 3.48 -43.01 -2.52
N GLU A 59 3.65 -44.03 -1.69
CA GLU A 59 4.93 -44.69 -1.45
C GLU A 59 5.24 -45.72 -2.56
N GLU A 60 6.51 -46.08 -2.67
CA GLU A 60 7.06 -47.30 -3.26
C GLU A 60 6.44 -47.86 -4.57
N LYS A 61 7.20 -47.73 -5.66
CA LYS A 61 7.53 -48.92 -6.49
C LYS A 61 8.79 -48.75 -7.33
N LYS A 62 9.75 -49.66 -7.09
CA LYS A 62 10.87 -49.94 -8.00
C LYS A 62 10.38 -50.71 -9.23
N LEU A 63 10.90 -50.35 -10.40
CA LEU A 63 11.15 -51.20 -11.57
C LEU A 63 12.36 -50.54 -12.25
N GLU A 64 13.56 -51.13 -12.27
CA GLU A 64 13.96 -52.32 -13.04
C GLU A 64 13.69 -52.20 -14.54
N SER A 65 14.68 -51.66 -15.24
CA SER A 65 15.07 -52.09 -16.58
C SER A 65 16.61 -52.03 -16.66
N GLY A 66 17.26 -53.15 -16.96
CA GLY A 66 18.71 -53.28 -17.02
C GLY A 66 19.27 -53.42 -18.43
N GLU A 67 20.52 -53.91 -18.50
CA GLU A 67 21.37 -54.11 -19.70
C GLU A 67 21.97 -52.82 -20.31
N GLY A 68 23.28 -52.69 -20.55
CA GLY A 68 24.42 -53.52 -20.12
C GLY A 68 25.59 -53.56 -21.12
N ASP A 69 26.75 -53.02 -20.74
CA ASP A 69 28.12 -53.53 -21.05
C ASP A 69 29.16 -52.58 -20.40
N ARG A 70 29.97 -53.00 -19.42
CA ARG A 70 31.18 -53.85 -19.44
C ARG A 70 32.50 -53.06 -19.60
N ASP A 71 33.12 -52.85 -18.45
CA ASP A 71 34.56 -52.96 -18.13
C ASP A 71 35.65 -52.60 -19.16
N MET A 72 36.54 -51.70 -18.72
CA MET A 72 38.00 -51.87 -18.82
C MET A 72 38.69 -50.94 -17.81
N ALA A 73 39.32 -51.50 -16.76
CA ALA A 73 40.37 -50.83 -15.98
C ALA A 73 41.72 -51.42 -16.43
N PRO A 74 42.77 -50.59 -16.61
CA PRO A 74 43.65 -50.23 -15.48
C PRO A 74 44.15 -48.76 -15.60
N ALA A 75 45.07 -48.19 -14.82
CA ALA A 75 45.96 -48.71 -13.78
C ALA A 75 46.21 -47.64 -12.69
N ALA A 76 46.72 -48.04 -11.53
CA ALA A 76 47.14 -47.10 -10.49
C ALA A 76 48.38 -46.30 -10.93
N GLY A 77 48.25 -44.98 -11.03
CA GLY A 77 49.35 -44.04 -11.27
C GLY A 77 49.21 -42.83 -10.36
N ASN A 78 50.22 -42.55 -9.54
CA ASN A 78 50.22 -41.41 -8.60
C ASN A 78 50.31 -40.07 -9.37
N SER A 79 49.16 -39.47 -9.69
CA SER A 79 49.08 -38.04 -10.05
C SER A 79 48.43 -37.25 -8.93
N ILE A 80 49.14 -36.26 -8.40
CA ILE A 80 48.57 -35.27 -7.47
C ILE A 80 47.49 -34.50 -8.22
N HIS A 81 46.22 -34.79 -7.94
CA HIS A 81 45.11 -33.93 -8.37
C HIS A 81 45.26 -32.56 -7.71
N ARG A 82 45.81 -31.59 -8.46
CA ARG A 82 45.49 -30.19 -8.19
C ARG A 82 44.02 -30.00 -8.55
N SER A 83 43.17 -29.81 -7.55
CA SER A 83 41.80 -29.35 -7.74
C SER A 83 41.81 -28.03 -8.50
N GLY A 84 41.13 -27.99 -9.65
CA GLY A 84 40.94 -26.78 -10.44
C GLY A 84 39.89 -25.85 -9.84
N SER A 85 39.99 -25.56 -8.54
CA SER A 85 39.14 -24.58 -7.86
C SER A 85 39.43 -23.20 -8.42
N ARG A 86 38.41 -22.53 -8.97
CA ARG A 86 38.50 -21.09 -9.29
C ARG A 86 38.85 -20.32 -8.01
N PRO A 87 39.61 -19.22 -8.13
CA PRO A 87 39.97 -18.39 -6.99
C PRO A 87 38.72 -17.81 -6.32
N GLN A 88 38.70 -17.79 -4.99
CA GLN A 88 37.54 -17.38 -4.19
C GLN A 88 37.79 -16.04 -3.47
N LEU A 89 36.74 -15.25 -3.27
CA LEU A 89 36.79 -13.96 -2.61
C LEU A 89 36.78 -14.13 -1.07
N ASP A 90 37.92 -13.88 -0.43
CA ASP A 90 38.01 -13.83 1.02
C ASP A 90 37.52 -12.47 1.54
N VAL A 91 36.27 -12.46 1.97
CA VAL A 91 35.58 -11.32 2.59
C VAL A 91 35.86 -11.18 4.09
N SER A 92 36.67 -12.06 4.68
CA SER A 92 36.94 -12.02 6.12
C SER A 92 37.70 -10.74 6.50
N LYS A 93 37.14 -9.99 7.46
CA LYS A 93 37.61 -8.65 7.87
C LYS A 93 37.58 -7.61 6.73
N ALA A 94 36.69 -7.76 5.74
CA ALA A 94 36.45 -6.73 4.75
C ALA A 94 36.05 -5.41 5.42
N GLU A 95 36.69 -4.31 5.02
CA GLU A 95 36.46 -2.99 5.61
C GLU A 95 36.43 -1.88 4.55
N ILE A 96 35.66 -0.83 4.80
CA ILE A 96 35.62 0.33 3.92
C ILE A 96 36.83 1.22 4.21
N GLN A 97 37.69 1.37 3.20
CA GLN A 97 38.89 2.19 3.26
C GLN A 97 38.71 3.47 2.44
N GLY A 98 38.46 4.56 3.15
CA GLY A 98 38.24 5.91 2.64
C GLY A 98 37.75 6.85 3.74
N ASN A 99 37.81 8.16 3.53
CA ASN A 99 37.23 9.13 4.47
C ASN A 99 35.69 9.00 4.49
N VAL A 100 35.03 9.46 5.57
CA VAL A 100 33.55 9.44 5.69
C VAL A 100 32.88 10.24 4.57
N GLU A 101 33.57 11.27 4.05
CA GLU A 101 33.15 12.17 2.97
C GLU A 101 33.48 11.64 1.56
N GLU A 102 34.24 10.55 1.42
CA GLU A 102 34.61 10.02 0.11
C GLU A 102 33.40 9.35 -0.56
N LYS A 103 33.05 9.82 -1.77
CA LYS A 103 31.74 9.55 -2.38
C LYS A 103 31.47 8.08 -2.68
N TYR A 104 32.49 7.33 -3.11
CA TYR A 104 32.46 5.88 -3.30
C TYR A 104 33.81 5.29 -2.85
N PRO A 105 33.98 4.99 -1.56
CA PRO A 105 35.25 4.55 -1.00
C PRO A 105 35.63 3.14 -1.48
N THR A 106 36.90 2.77 -1.40
CA THR A 106 37.32 1.39 -1.74
C THR A 106 36.96 0.42 -0.62
N ILE A 107 36.59 -0.82 -0.96
CA ILE A 107 36.49 -1.91 0.02
C ILE A 107 37.82 -2.66 0.04
N LEU A 108 38.49 -2.68 1.19
CA LEU A 108 39.69 -3.46 1.44
C LEU A 108 39.31 -4.90 1.79
N LEU A 109 39.95 -5.85 1.12
CA LEU A 109 39.86 -7.29 1.36
C LEU A 109 41.23 -7.76 1.88
N PRO A 110 41.48 -7.72 3.20
CA PRO A 110 42.83 -7.81 3.75
C PRO A 110 43.46 -9.19 3.65
N ASN A 111 42.64 -10.25 3.51
CA ASN A 111 43.07 -11.65 3.51
C ASN A 111 43.02 -12.29 2.10
N GLN A 112 42.65 -11.53 1.05
CA GLN A 112 42.53 -12.01 -0.33
C GLN A 112 43.86 -12.53 -0.90
N SER A 113 44.05 -13.85 -0.83
CA SER A 113 45.30 -14.51 -1.23
C SER A 113 45.39 -14.85 -2.72
N ASP A 114 44.24 -15.08 -3.37
CA ASP A 114 44.19 -15.52 -4.77
C ASP A 114 44.39 -14.40 -5.82
N ASP A 115 44.62 -14.81 -7.08
CA ASP A 115 44.68 -13.91 -8.24
C ASP A 115 43.29 -13.63 -8.83
N LEU A 116 42.70 -12.51 -8.42
CA LEU A 116 41.43 -12.04 -8.96
C LEU A 116 41.67 -11.00 -10.05
N SER A 117 41.70 -11.40 -11.31
CA SER A 117 41.68 -10.49 -12.46
C SER A 117 40.24 -10.18 -12.91
N HIS A 118 39.38 -9.89 -11.94
CA HIS A 118 37.95 -9.70 -12.17
C HIS A 118 37.57 -8.22 -12.34
N LEU A 119 36.70 -8.03 -13.32
CA LEU A 119 36.05 -6.80 -13.73
C LEU A 119 34.58 -7.17 -13.98
N ALA A 120 33.65 -6.34 -13.51
CA ALA A 120 32.23 -6.50 -13.79
C ALA A 120 31.54 -5.15 -14.03
N LEU A 121 30.44 -5.19 -14.79
CA LEU A 121 29.75 -4.02 -15.31
C LEU A 121 28.24 -4.07 -15.05
N ASP A 122 27.65 -2.94 -14.69
CA ASP A 122 26.21 -2.65 -14.87
C ASP A 122 26.11 -1.57 -15.95
N ILE A 123 25.64 -1.95 -17.13
CA ILE A 123 25.51 -1.07 -18.30
C ILE A 123 24.05 -0.58 -18.38
N GLY A 124 23.66 0.27 -17.44
CA GLY A 124 22.35 0.89 -17.40
C GLY A 124 22.09 1.87 -18.55
N GLY A 125 20.83 2.25 -18.75
CA GLY A 125 20.41 3.13 -19.86
C GLY A 125 21.04 4.54 -19.86
N SER A 126 21.43 5.05 -18.69
CA SER A 126 22.01 6.40 -18.52
C SER A 126 23.44 6.40 -17.98
N LEU A 127 23.79 5.42 -17.13
CA LEU A 127 25.11 5.28 -16.51
C LEU A 127 25.62 3.85 -16.61
N ILE A 128 26.90 3.72 -16.92
CA ILE A 128 27.69 2.50 -16.74
C ILE A 128 28.34 2.57 -15.37
N LYS A 129 28.26 1.49 -14.59
CA LYS A 129 29.02 1.34 -13.33
C LYS A 129 29.92 0.13 -13.46
N LEU A 130 31.11 0.26 -12.90
CA LEU A 130 32.22 -0.66 -13.09
C LEU A 130 32.79 -0.97 -11.71
N VAL A 131 32.88 -2.27 -11.40
CA VAL A 131 33.56 -2.80 -10.21
C VAL A 131 34.76 -3.60 -10.69
N TYR A 132 35.95 -3.29 -10.16
CA TYR A 132 37.17 -4.03 -10.47
C TYR A 132 38.02 -4.24 -9.22
N PHE A 133 38.78 -5.34 -9.20
CA PHE A 133 39.72 -5.63 -8.13
C PHE A 133 41.13 -5.15 -8.49
N SER A 134 41.86 -4.65 -7.50
CA SER A 134 43.31 -4.43 -7.59
C SER A 134 44.01 -5.09 -6.40
N ARG A 135 45.12 -5.77 -6.65
CA ARG A 135 46.01 -6.22 -5.57
C ARG A 135 46.65 -5.04 -4.84
N ARG A 136 47.00 -5.26 -3.57
CA ARG A 136 47.86 -4.34 -2.81
C ARG A 136 49.30 -4.47 -3.31
N GLU A 137 49.70 -3.63 -4.24
CA GLU A 137 51.11 -3.49 -4.60
C GLU A 137 51.93 -3.10 -3.37
N ASN A 138 53.11 -3.70 -3.22
CA ASN A 138 54.10 -3.22 -2.26
C ASN A 138 54.47 -1.78 -2.65
N GLN A 139 54.25 -0.83 -1.74
CA GLN A 139 54.70 0.55 -1.91
C GLN A 139 56.17 0.56 -2.37
N SER A 140 56.45 1.40 -3.37
CA SER A 140 57.71 1.43 -4.09
C SER A 140 58.93 1.50 -3.17
N ALA A 141 59.98 0.78 -3.54
CA ALA A 141 61.18 0.55 -2.74
C ALA A 141 62.14 1.76 -2.70
N ASP A 142 61.62 2.96 -2.45
CA ASP A 142 62.39 4.22 -2.43
C ASP A 142 62.62 4.82 -1.03
N ASP A 143 62.09 4.18 0.03
CA ASP A 143 62.50 4.50 1.40
C ASP A 143 63.91 3.94 1.69
N LYS A 144 64.91 4.77 1.38
CA LYS A 144 66.35 4.48 1.52
C LYS A 144 66.78 4.04 2.93
N ARG A 145 65.92 4.18 3.96
CA ARG A 145 66.19 3.69 5.32
C ARG A 145 66.22 2.16 5.47
N LYS A 146 65.58 1.38 4.59
CA LYS A 146 65.44 -0.09 4.80
C LYS A 146 66.57 -0.97 4.25
N LYS A 147 67.59 -0.43 3.57
CA LYS A 147 68.74 -1.23 3.08
C LYS A 147 69.68 -1.73 4.20
N SER A 148 69.82 -1.00 5.30
CA SER A 148 70.88 -1.22 6.31
C SER A 148 70.72 -2.43 7.24
N VAL A 149 69.56 -3.08 7.23
CA VAL A 149 69.24 -4.24 8.09
C VAL A 149 69.42 -5.57 7.35
N LYS A 150 69.22 -5.59 6.02
CA LYS A 150 69.18 -6.83 5.23
C LYS A 150 70.57 -7.48 5.04
N GLU A 151 71.64 -6.68 5.04
CA GLU A 151 73.02 -7.18 4.96
C GLU A 151 73.56 -7.66 6.31
N ARG A 152 72.95 -7.26 7.44
CA ARG A 152 73.50 -7.53 8.78
C ARG A 152 73.06 -8.85 9.42
N LEU A 153 72.22 -9.64 8.74
CA LEU A 153 71.59 -10.86 9.27
C LEU A 153 71.94 -12.15 8.51
N GLY A 154 72.80 -12.11 7.48
CA GLY A 154 73.57 -13.28 7.03
C GLY A 154 72.82 -14.59 6.71
N LEU A 155 71.58 -14.53 6.21
CA LEU A 155 70.79 -15.73 5.89
C LEU A 155 70.76 -16.03 4.38
N SER A 156 71.39 -17.14 4.02
CA SER A 156 71.44 -17.71 2.66
C SER A 156 70.16 -18.49 2.28
N ASN A 157 70.01 -18.83 1.00
CA ASN A 157 68.85 -19.51 0.44
C ASN A 157 68.43 -20.79 1.19
N GLY A 158 67.22 -20.77 1.75
CA GLY A 158 66.50 -21.95 2.24
C GLY A 158 65.06 -21.59 2.62
N ASN A 159 64.08 -22.35 2.13
CA ASN A 159 62.63 -22.27 2.45
C ASN A 159 62.01 -20.87 2.65
N ARG A 160 61.54 -20.23 1.56
CA ARG A 160 60.52 -19.17 1.66
C ARG A 160 59.13 -19.78 1.89
N ARG A 161 58.84 -20.22 3.13
CA ARG A 161 57.48 -20.19 3.68
C ARG A 161 57.33 -18.91 4.53
N SER A 162 56.10 -18.41 4.63
CA SER A 162 55.69 -17.12 5.24
C SER A 162 56.22 -15.83 4.57
N PHE A 163 55.48 -15.36 3.57
CA PHE A 163 55.05 -13.96 3.51
C PHE A 163 53.52 -13.95 3.47
N PRO A 164 52.83 -13.92 4.63
CA PRO A 164 51.37 -13.71 4.66
C PRO A 164 51.05 -12.22 4.47
N ILE A 165 49.76 -11.93 4.20
CA ILE A 165 49.23 -10.59 3.87
C ILE A 165 49.60 -10.14 2.44
N LEU A 166 49.11 -10.88 1.46
CA LEU A 166 48.56 -10.24 0.26
C LEU A 166 47.05 -10.14 0.47
N GLY A 167 46.53 -8.96 0.16
CA GLY A 167 45.12 -8.63 0.11
C GLY A 167 44.90 -7.66 -1.05
N GLY A 168 43.67 -7.21 -1.28
CA GLY A 168 43.37 -6.29 -2.37
C GLY A 168 42.22 -5.35 -2.07
N ARG A 169 41.76 -4.66 -3.11
CA ARG A 169 40.71 -3.65 -3.01
C ARG A 169 39.72 -3.79 -4.15
N LEU A 170 38.44 -3.65 -3.82
CA LEU A 170 37.39 -3.39 -4.80
C LEU A 170 37.28 -1.87 -5.02
N HIS A 171 37.24 -1.48 -6.29
CA HIS A 171 37.10 -0.09 -6.75
C HIS A 171 35.78 0.10 -7.48
N PHE A 172 35.20 1.29 -7.33
CA PHE A 172 33.87 1.64 -7.83
C PHE A 172 33.98 2.85 -8.78
N VAL A 173 33.72 2.66 -10.07
CA VAL A 173 33.90 3.69 -11.11
C VAL A 173 32.63 3.84 -11.96
N LYS A 174 32.23 5.08 -12.30
CA LYS A 174 31.04 5.36 -13.13
C LYS A 174 31.37 6.16 -14.40
N PHE A 175 30.62 5.89 -15.47
CA PHE A 175 30.66 6.61 -16.75
C PHE A 175 29.24 6.91 -17.22
N GLU A 176 29.05 7.92 -18.08
CA GLU A 176 27.77 8.09 -18.78
C GLU A 176 27.65 7.08 -19.93
N THR A 177 26.51 6.42 -20.11
CA THR A 177 26.34 5.41 -21.17
C THR A 177 26.49 5.98 -22.58
N ARG A 178 26.18 7.28 -22.77
CA ARG A 178 26.45 8.00 -24.03
C ARG A 178 27.95 8.22 -24.32
N LYS A 179 28.81 8.09 -23.30
CA LYS A 179 30.27 8.21 -23.35
C LYS A 179 30.96 6.85 -23.19
N ILE A 180 30.35 5.77 -23.70
CA ILE A 180 30.86 4.39 -23.54
C ILE A 180 32.33 4.22 -23.94
N ASN A 181 32.84 5.00 -24.91
CA ASN A 181 34.25 5.02 -25.27
C ASN A 181 35.17 5.36 -24.08
N GLU A 182 34.81 6.31 -23.21
CA GLU A 182 35.60 6.66 -22.01
C GLU A 182 35.72 5.47 -21.04
N CYS A 183 34.71 4.61 -20.99
CA CYS A 183 34.73 3.37 -20.20
C CYS A 183 35.64 2.31 -20.84
N LEU A 184 35.56 2.13 -22.16
CA LEU A 184 36.43 1.21 -22.91
C LEU A 184 37.90 1.65 -22.80
N ASP A 185 38.19 2.94 -22.96
CA ASP A 185 39.53 3.51 -22.89
C ASP A 185 40.10 3.42 -21.45
N PHE A 186 39.24 3.51 -20.42
CA PHE A 186 39.62 3.23 -19.03
C PHE A 186 39.99 1.75 -18.82
N ILE A 187 39.16 0.81 -19.30
CA ILE A 187 39.44 -0.64 -19.22
C ILE A 187 40.71 -1.01 -19.98
N HIS A 188 40.96 -0.35 -21.12
CA HIS A 188 42.16 -0.52 -21.92
C HIS A 188 43.42 0.02 -21.20
N SER A 189 43.40 1.29 -20.78
CA SER A 189 44.54 1.95 -20.13
C SER A 189 44.93 1.34 -18.78
N LYS A 190 43.96 0.76 -18.05
CA LYS A 190 44.19 -0.02 -16.83
C LYS A 190 44.51 -1.50 -17.07
N GLN A 191 44.54 -1.95 -18.32
CA GLN A 191 44.75 -3.34 -18.74
C GLN A 191 43.80 -4.36 -18.07
N LEU A 192 42.62 -3.92 -17.62
CA LEU A 192 41.65 -4.77 -16.89
C LEU A 192 40.99 -5.86 -17.77
N HIS A 193 41.18 -5.77 -19.08
CA HIS A 193 40.75 -6.77 -20.07
C HIS A 193 41.79 -7.88 -20.27
N CYS A 194 43.04 -7.66 -19.83
CA CYS A 194 44.11 -8.65 -19.88
C CYS A 194 44.10 -9.48 -18.60
N GLY A 195 43.46 -10.66 -18.64
CA GLY A 195 43.45 -11.60 -17.51
C GLY A 195 44.86 -11.96 -17.05
N GLY A 196 45.04 -12.15 -15.72
CA GLY A 196 46.34 -12.19 -15.05
C GLY A 196 47.19 -13.45 -15.28
N LEU A 197 47.53 -13.75 -16.53
CA LEU A 197 48.50 -14.80 -16.86
C LEU A 197 49.44 -14.34 -17.98
N GLU A 198 50.68 -13.99 -17.62
CA GLU A 198 51.81 -14.13 -18.54
C GLU A 198 51.98 -15.61 -18.89
N SER A 199 51.23 -16.08 -19.88
CA SER A 199 51.46 -17.39 -20.48
C SER A 199 52.84 -17.39 -21.09
N ARG A 200 53.73 -18.26 -20.58
CA ARG A 200 55.12 -18.37 -21.05
C ARG A 200 55.26 -19.16 -22.36
N TYR A 201 54.20 -19.19 -23.17
CA TYR A 201 54.08 -19.89 -24.46
C TYR A 201 53.25 -19.04 -25.44
N PRO A 202 53.80 -18.64 -26.62
CA PRO A 202 53.14 -17.67 -27.51
C PRO A 202 52.02 -18.20 -28.41
N ASP A 203 51.55 -19.44 -28.22
CA ASP A 203 50.92 -20.22 -29.31
C ASP A 203 49.55 -20.83 -28.94
N VAL A 204 48.64 -20.00 -28.43
CA VAL A 204 47.18 -20.24 -28.45
C VAL A 204 46.48 -18.90 -28.66
N THR A 205 45.91 -18.68 -29.85
CA THR A 205 45.38 -17.38 -30.29
C THR A 205 43.90 -17.13 -29.97
N ASP A 206 43.28 -17.91 -29.08
CA ASP A 206 41.84 -17.83 -28.81
C ASP A 206 41.48 -17.95 -27.31
N GLN A 207 41.89 -16.96 -26.52
CA GLN A 207 41.33 -16.70 -25.18
C GLN A 207 40.70 -15.30 -25.16
N ASN A 208 39.53 -15.17 -25.78
CA ASN A 208 38.69 -13.98 -25.63
C ASN A 208 38.34 -13.81 -24.14
N GLY A 209 38.77 -12.70 -23.52
CA GLY A 209 38.49 -12.42 -22.11
C GLY A 209 36.99 -12.32 -21.87
N ILE A 210 36.49 -12.84 -20.73
CA ILE A 210 35.07 -12.81 -20.39
C ILE A 210 34.84 -11.82 -19.26
N ILE A 211 33.99 -10.81 -19.50
CA ILE A 211 33.57 -9.82 -18.51
C ILE A 211 32.11 -10.09 -18.14
N LYS A 212 31.84 -10.32 -16.85
CA LYS A 212 30.47 -10.38 -16.30
C LYS A 212 29.81 -9.01 -16.40
N ALA A 213 28.65 -8.93 -17.04
CA ALA A 213 27.92 -7.69 -17.26
C ALA A 213 26.41 -7.88 -17.03
N THR A 214 25.77 -6.86 -16.47
CA THR A 214 24.32 -6.81 -16.27
C THR A 214 23.73 -5.49 -16.78
N GLY A 215 22.41 -5.36 -16.71
CA GLY A 215 21.64 -4.26 -17.27
C GLY A 215 21.47 -4.33 -18.78
N GLY A 216 20.43 -3.69 -19.33
CA GLY A 216 20.06 -3.79 -20.75
C GLY A 216 21.17 -3.38 -21.75
N GLY A 217 22.15 -2.58 -21.33
CA GLY A 217 23.31 -2.24 -22.15
C GLY A 217 24.28 -3.40 -22.39
N ALA A 218 24.30 -4.43 -21.54
CA ALA A 218 25.10 -5.64 -21.75
C ALA A 218 24.66 -6.42 -23.00
N TYR A 219 23.42 -6.23 -23.46
CA TYR A 219 22.96 -6.71 -24.76
C TYR A 219 23.36 -5.74 -25.88
N LYS A 220 23.03 -4.45 -25.72
CA LYS A 220 23.18 -3.42 -26.76
C LYS A 220 24.62 -3.16 -27.20
N TYR A 221 25.59 -3.34 -26.30
CA TYR A 221 26.99 -2.97 -26.53
C TYR A 221 27.95 -4.18 -26.55
N ALA A 222 27.44 -5.41 -26.54
CA ALA A 222 28.26 -6.63 -26.53
C ALA A 222 29.28 -6.67 -27.69
N ASP A 223 28.83 -6.39 -28.91
CA ASP A 223 29.70 -6.40 -30.09
C ASP A 223 30.78 -5.31 -30.02
N LEU A 224 30.45 -4.13 -29.49
CA LEU A 224 31.41 -3.03 -29.31
C LEU A 224 32.54 -3.40 -28.32
N PHE A 225 32.22 -4.11 -27.24
CA PHE A 225 33.25 -4.63 -26.32
C PHE A 225 34.14 -5.67 -27.00
N LYS A 226 33.55 -6.56 -27.81
CA LYS A 226 34.29 -7.56 -28.57
C LYS A 226 35.22 -6.93 -29.61
N GLU A 227 34.73 -5.94 -30.37
CA GLU A 227 35.51 -5.22 -31.39
C GLU A 227 36.63 -4.36 -30.80
N ARG A 228 36.39 -3.67 -29.67
CA ARG A 228 37.34 -2.68 -29.12
C ARG A 228 38.33 -3.22 -28.11
N LEU A 229 38.01 -4.33 -27.44
CA LEU A 229 38.82 -4.88 -26.35
C LEU A 229 39.11 -6.38 -26.50
N GLY A 230 38.53 -7.08 -27.50
CA GLY A 230 38.69 -8.53 -27.66
C GLY A 230 37.97 -9.35 -26.58
N VAL A 231 37.02 -8.74 -25.85
CA VAL A 231 36.33 -9.37 -24.72
C VAL A 231 34.85 -9.64 -25.02
N SER A 232 34.37 -10.79 -24.56
CA SER A 232 32.94 -11.13 -24.61
C SER A 232 32.24 -10.74 -23.30
N LEU A 233 31.05 -10.16 -23.41
CA LEU A 233 30.19 -9.90 -22.24
C LEU A 233 29.36 -11.13 -21.92
N ASP A 234 29.61 -11.72 -20.75
CA ASP A 234 28.77 -12.78 -20.18
C ASP A 234 27.70 -12.13 -19.29
N LYS A 235 26.44 -12.51 -19.51
CA LYS A 235 25.27 -11.69 -19.14
C LYS A 235 24.59 -12.26 -17.91
N GLU A 236 24.48 -11.46 -16.86
CA GLU A 236 23.75 -11.80 -15.63
C GLU A 236 22.45 -10.99 -15.54
N ASP A 237 21.42 -11.56 -14.90
CA ASP A 237 20.15 -10.87 -14.67
C ASP A 237 20.31 -9.62 -13.77
N GLU A 238 19.56 -8.57 -14.08
CA GLU A 238 19.67 -7.28 -13.38
C GLU A 238 19.17 -7.38 -11.94
N MET A 239 18.11 -8.14 -11.67
CA MET A 239 17.55 -8.25 -10.32
C MET A 239 18.37 -9.21 -9.44
N ASP A 240 18.83 -10.34 -10.00
CA ASP A 240 19.79 -11.24 -9.35
C ASP A 240 21.02 -10.46 -8.89
N CYS A 241 21.62 -9.67 -9.79
CA CYS A 241 22.80 -8.88 -9.47
C CYS A 241 22.51 -7.78 -8.43
N LEU A 242 21.40 -7.06 -8.53
CA LEU A 242 21.02 -6.05 -7.53
C LEU A 242 20.88 -6.65 -6.12
N VAL A 243 20.23 -7.82 -6.00
CA VAL A 243 20.02 -8.50 -4.71
C VAL A 243 21.31 -9.13 -4.20
N ALA A 244 22.10 -9.78 -5.06
CA ALA A 244 23.39 -10.34 -4.67
C ALA A 244 24.38 -9.27 -4.17
N GLY A 245 24.46 -8.13 -4.87
CA GLY A 245 25.28 -6.99 -4.46
C GLY A 245 24.79 -6.36 -3.14
N ALA A 246 23.48 -6.26 -2.93
CA ALA A 246 22.91 -5.78 -1.67
C ALA A 246 23.21 -6.73 -0.51
N ASN A 247 22.99 -8.04 -0.68
CA ASN A 247 23.27 -9.06 0.33
C ASN A 247 24.77 -9.09 0.71
N PHE A 248 25.67 -9.03 -0.28
CA PHE A 248 27.12 -8.95 -0.03
C PHE A 248 27.45 -7.77 0.88
N LEU A 249 27.01 -6.56 0.54
CA LEU A 249 27.35 -5.36 1.30
C LEU A 249 26.74 -5.40 2.71
N LEU A 250 25.47 -5.80 2.82
CA LEU A 250 24.74 -5.84 4.10
C LEU A 250 25.25 -6.92 5.07
N LYS A 251 25.85 -8.02 4.56
CA LYS A 251 26.41 -9.10 5.38
C LYS A 251 27.90 -8.95 5.67
N ALA A 252 28.70 -8.63 4.66
CA ALA A 252 30.16 -8.66 4.76
C ALA A 252 30.76 -7.32 5.22
N ILE A 253 30.09 -6.19 4.95
CA ILE A 253 30.70 -4.86 5.08
C ILE A 253 30.11 -4.09 6.26
N ARG A 254 30.94 -3.88 7.30
CA ARG A 254 30.55 -3.07 8.47
C ARG A 254 30.35 -1.61 8.10
N HIS A 255 29.34 -0.97 8.69
CA HIS A 255 28.95 0.42 8.45
C HIS A 255 28.63 0.74 6.97
N GLU A 256 28.11 -0.23 6.23
CA GLU A 256 27.52 0.04 4.91
C GLU A 256 26.19 0.79 5.03
N ALA A 257 25.27 0.25 5.85
CA ALA A 257 23.92 0.78 6.00
C ALA A 257 23.90 1.98 6.94
N PHE A 258 23.11 3.00 6.62
CA PHE A 258 22.90 4.18 7.47
C PHE A 258 21.52 4.78 7.29
N THR A 259 21.00 5.43 8.33
CA THR A 259 19.87 6.36 8.22
C THR A 259 20.40 7.77 7.94
N HIS A 260 19.57 8.60 7.32
CA HIS A 260 19.89 10.02 7.10
C HIS A 260 18.64 10.87 7.29
N MET A 261 18.65 11.79 8.27
CA MET A 261 17.52 12.67 8.55
C MET A 261 18.00 14.00 9.15
N GLU A 262 17.43 15.11 8.70
CA GLU A 262 17.78 16.48 9.14
C GLU A 262 19.30 16.77 9.05
N GLY A 263 19.95 16.21 8.01
CA GLY A 263 21.40 16.30 7.83
C GLY A 263 22.25 15.45 8.78
N GLN A 264 21.63 14.66 9.67
CA GLN A 264 22.32 13.72 10.55
C GLN A 264 22.38 12.34 9.89
N LYS A 265 23.56 11.71 9.94
CA LYS A 265 23.84 10.39 9.38
C LYS A 265 24.24 9.43 10.48
N GLU A 266 23.47 8.36 10.68
CA GLU A 266 23.74 7.34 11.70
C GLU A 266 23.92 5.97 11.05
N PHE A 267 25.05 5.30 11.33
CA PHE A 267 25.31 3.96 10.78
C PHE A 267 24.49 2.90 11.51
N VAL A 268 23.81 2.05 10.75
CA VAL A 268 23.02 0.94 11.27
C VAL A 268 23.86 -0.33 11.19
N GLN A 269 24.14 -0.94 12.35
CA GLN A 269 24.75 -2.27 12.40
C GLN A 269 23.63 -3.32 12.40
N ILE A 270 23.66 -4.20 11.39
CA ILE A 270 22.68 -5.27 11.19
C ILE A 270 23.38 -6.59 11.52
N ASP A 271 22.72 -7.49 12.25
CA ASP A 271 23.19 -8.86 12.42
C ASP A 271 22.99 -9.61 11.09
N PRO A 272 24.03 -10.17 10.46
CA PRO A 272 23.90 -10.94 9.22
C PRO A 272 22.91 -12.13 9.33
N ASN A 273 22.72 -12.68 10.54
CA ASN A 273 21.79 -13.79 10.80
C ASN A 273 20.32 -13.32 10.83
N ASP A 274 20.06 -12.06 11.14
CA ASP A 274 18.72 -11.46 11.17
C ASP A 274 18.41 -10.63 9.92
N LEU A 275 19.29 -10.56 8.90
CA LEU A 275 19.17 -9.63 7.77
C LEU A 275 17.83 -9.71 7.00
N PHE A 276 17.20 -10.88 6.95
CA PHE A 276 15.98 -11.11 6.18
C PHE A 276 14.71 -11.11 7.06
N PRO A 277 13.53 -10.73 6.52
CA PRO A 277 13.33 -10.15 5.19
C PRO A 277 13.59 -8.64 5.17
N TYR A 278 13.73 -8.07 3.98
CA TYR A 278 13.83 -6.62 3.76
C TYR A 278 13.25 -6.19 2.40
N LEU A 279 12.96 -4.90 2.25
CA LEU A 279 12.60 -4.27 0.99
C LEU A 279 13.81 -3.54 0.39
N LEU A 280 14.20 -3.90 -0.84
CA LEU A 280 15.16 -3.14 -1.64
C LEU A 280 14.39 -2.22 -2.61
N VAL A 281 14.60 -0.92 -2.50
CA VAL A 281 14.02 0.10 -3.39
C VAL A 281 15.13 0.66 -4.27
N ASN A 282 15.31 0.08 -5.45
CA ASN A 282 16.34 0.53 -6.40
C ASN A 282 15.79 1.68 -7.26
N ILE A 283 16.32 2.88 -7.06
CA ILE A 283 15.94 4.11 -7.76
C ILE A 283 16.93 4.39 -8.91
N GLY A 284 16.58 3.90 -10.10
CA GLY A 284 17.28 4.17 -11.35
C GLY A 284 16.54 5.20 -12.23
N SER A 285 16.43 4.91 -13.52
CA SER A 285 15.60 5.69 -14.44
C SER A 285 14.12 5.63 -14.05
N GLY A 286 13.62 4.42 -13.77
CA GLY A 286 12.42 4.17 -12.98
C GLY A 286 12.79 3.57 -11.62
N VAL A 287 11.81 2.99 -10.92
CA VAL A 287 12.00 2.39 -9.59
C VAL A 287 11.52 0.94 -9.59
N SER A 288 12.34 0.04 -9.04
CA SER A 288 11.96 -1.35 -8.76
C SER A 288 11.97 -1.58 -7.25
N MET A 289 10.94 -2.24 -6.75
CA MET A 289 10.77 -2.59 -5.34
C MET A 289 10.80 -4.11 -5.21
N ILE A 290 11.82 -4.61 -4.53
CA ILE A 290 12.18 -6.02 -4.47
C ILE A 290 12.13 -6.48 -3.02
N LYS A 291 11.23 -7.41 -2.72
CA LYS A 291 11.14 -8.09 -1.42
C LYS A 291 12.20 -9.19 -1.41
N VAL A 292 13.16 -9.11 -0.49
CA VAL A 292 14.20 -10.12 -0.32
C VAL A 292 13.92 -10.90 0.96
N VAL A 293 13.78 -12.22 0.86
CA VAL A 293 13.47 -13.12 1.99
C VAL A 293 14.59 -14.10 2.32
N GLY A 294 15.63 -14.16 1.48
CA GLY A 294 16.83 -14.96 1.69
C GLY A 294 17.80 -14.79 0.52
N ASP A 295 18.94 -15.47 0.58
CA ASP A 295 19.88 -15.52 -0.54
C ASP A 295 19.27 -16.25 -1.74
N GLY A 296 19.35 -15.64 -2.92
CA GLY A 296 18.67 -16.10 -4.15
C GLY A 296 17.14 -16.13 -4.06
N LYS A 297 16.53 -15.70 -2.95
CA LYS A 297 15.08 -15.76 -2.71
C LYS A 297 14.51 -14.35 -2.59
N PHE A 298 14.06 -13.82 -3.71
CA PHE A 298 13.48 -12.49 -3.81
C PHE A 298 12.34 -12.43 -4.83
N GLU A 299 11.55 -11.37 -4.76
CA GLU A 299 10.40 -11.12 -5.63
C GLU A 299 10.31 -9.62 -5.94
N ARG A 300 10.18 -9.23 -7.21
CA ARG A 300 9.89 -7.84 -7.59
C ARG A 300 8.41 -7.53 -7.40
N ILE A 301 8.05 -7.29 -6.14
CA ILE A 301 6.67 -7.03 -5.69
C ILE A 301 6.03 -5.76 -6.30
N SER A 302 6.82 -4.76 -6.70
CA SER A 302 6.30 -3.49 -7.19
C SER A 302 7.34 -2.63 -7.93
N GLY A 303 6.92 -1.44 -8.37
CA GLY A 303 7.77 -0.40 -8.91
C GLY A 303 6.96 0.81 -9.37
N THR A 304 7.65 1.89 -9.73
CA THR A 304 7.03 3.08 -10.35
C THR A 304 7.88 3.56 -11.53
N ASN A 305 7.23 4.09 -12.57
CA ASN A 305 7.91 4.77 -13.67
C ASN A 305 8.30 6.21 -13.32
N VAL A 306 7.89 6.72 -12.15
CA VAL A 306 8.29 8.01 -11.59
C VAL A 306 9.60 7.83 -10.81
N GLY A 307 10.73 7.96 -11.51
CA GLY A 307 12.08 7.78 -10.96
C GLY A 307 13.04 8.90 -11.34
N GLY A 308 14.35 8.63 -11.25
CA GLY A 308 15.39 9.61 -11.59
C GLY A 308 15.41 10.03 -13.06
N GLY A 309 14.89 9.17 -13.95
CA GLY A 309 14.66 9.51 -15.37
C GLY A 309 13.55 10.53 -15.55
N THR A 310 12.51 10.49 -14.72
CA THR A 310 11.39 11.45 -14.70
C THR A 310 11.84 12.80 -14.16
N TYR A 311 12.62 12.80 -13.08
CA TYR A 311 13.26 14.02 -12.54
C TYR A 311 14.12 14.69 -13.61
N TRP A 312 14.98 13.91 -14.27
CA TRP A 312 15.86 14.43 -15.31
C TRP A 312 15.09 14.93 -16.55
N GLY A 313 14.10 14.15 -17.02
CA GLY A 313 13.32 14.48 -18.20
C GLY A 313 12.49 15.75 -18.02
N LEU A 314 11.71 15.84 -16.94
CA LEU A 314 10.89 17.02 -16.63
C LEU A 314 11.77 18.23 -16.29
N GLY A 315 12.82 18.04 -15.48
CA GLY A 315 13.75 19.11 -15.15
C GLY A 315 14.38 19.71 -16.40
N ARG A 316 14.93 18.89 -17.29
CA ARG A 316 15.47 19.37 -18.58
C ARG A 316 14.45 20.14 -19.43
N LEU A 317 13.19 19.70 -19.46
CA LEU A 317 12.13 20.37 -20.22
C LEU A 317 11.76 21.74 -19.60
N LEU A 318 11.68 21.82 -18.28
CA LEU A 318 11.18 22.99 -17.56
C LEU A 318 12.28 24.03 -17.24
N THR A 319 13.52 23.60 -16.99
CA THR A 319 14.65 24.48 -16.62
C THR A 319 15.68 24.70 -17.73
N LYS A 320 15.61 23.93 -18.83
CA LYS A 320 16.58 23.91 -19.93
C LYS A 320 18.00 23.44 -19.53
N CYS A 321 18.17 22.83 -18.34
CA CYS A 321 19.44 22.26 -17.87
C CYS A 321 20.01 21.19 -18.81
N LYS A 322 21.34 21.05 -18.80
CA LYS A 322 22.12 20.18 -19.69
C LYS A 322 22.63 18.91 -19.01
N SER A 323 22.71 18.88 -17.68
CA SER A 323 23.07 17.68 -16.91
C SER A 323 22.20 17.43 -15.68
N PHE A 324 22.17 16.18 -15.23
CA PHE A 324 21.48 15.76 -13.99
C PHE A 324 22.08 16.45 -12.75
N ASP A 325 23.41 16.57 -12.71
CA ASP A 325 24.12 17.12 -11.56
C ASP A 325 23.87 18.64 -11.44
N GLU A 326 23.83 19.38 -12.55
CA GLU A 326 23.39 20.79 -12.63
C GLU A 326 21.96 21.00 -12.10
N LEU A 327 21.01 20.14 -12.49
CA LEU A 327 19.64 20.21 -12.01
C LEU A 327 19.57 20.02 -10.48
N LEU A 328 20.39 19.12 -9.93
CA LEU A 328 20.47 18.83 -8.51
C LEU A 328 21.28 19.88 -7.70
N GLU A 329 22.14 20.66 -8.35
CA GLU A 329 22.73 21.88 -7.79
C GLU A 329 21.73 23.03 -7.73
N LEU A 330 20.83 23.15 -8.72
CA LEU A 330 19.74 24.13 -8.69
C LEU A 330 18.75 23.85 -7.55
N SER A 331 18.39 22.58 -7.29
CA SER A 331 17.43 22.26 -6.24
C SER A 331 17.90 22.71 -4.84
N GLN A 332 19.21 22.71 -4.58
CA GLN A 332 19.79 23.16 -3.30
C GLN A 332 19.60 24.67 -3.05
N LYS A 333 19.23 25.44 -4.07
CA LYS A 333 19.04 26.91 -4.04
C LYS A 333 17.58 27.32 -4.25
N GLY A 334 16.67 26.34 -4.32
CA GLY A 334 15.25 26.55 -4.58
C GLY A 334 14.46 26.85 -3.30
N ASP A 335 13.30 27.44 -3.49
CA ASP A 335 12.24 27.52 -2.49
C ASP A 335 10.97 26.90 -3.06
N ASN A 336 10.55 25.74 -2.55
CA ASN A 336 9.36 25.08 -3.07
C ASN A 336 8.05 25.79 -2.66
N ARG A 337 8.09 26.74 -1.70
CA ARG A 337 6.91 27.48 -1.23
C ARG A 337 6.33 28.42 -2.30
N THR A 338 7.10 28.74 -3.34
CA THR A 338 6.63 29.54 -4.49
C THR A 338 5.84 28.71 -5.51
N MET A 339 6.01 27.38 -5.50
CA MET A 339 5.49 26.44 -6.51
C MET A 339 4.43 25.49 -5.94
N ASP A 340 4.73 24.88 -4.78
CA ASP A 340 3.88 23.89 -4.14
C ASP A 340 2.79 24.55 -3.30
N MET A 341 1.58 23.99 -3.40
CA MET A 341 0.52 24.28 -2.44
C MET A 341 0.78 23.46 -1.17
N LEU A 342 0.99 24.14 -0.06
CA LEU A 342 1.16 23.53 1.25
C LEU A 342 -0.18 23.47 1.98
N VAL A 343 -0.27 22.65 3.03
CA VAL A 343 -1.42 22.60 3.94
C VAL A 343 -1.70 23.99 4.51
N GLY A 344 -0.66 24.74 4.89
CA GLY A 344 -0.80 26.10 5.39
C GLY A 344 -1.45 27.06 4.38
N ASP A 345 -1.23 26.90 3.07
CA ASP A 345 -1.87 27.76 2.06
C ASP A 345 -3.39 27.50 1.97
N ILE A 346 -3.84 26.28 2.29
CA ILE A 346 -5.25 25.89 2.32
C ILE A 346 -5.91 26.29 3.66
N TYR A 347 -5.18 26.16 4.77
CA TYR A 347 -5.69 26.35 6.13
C TYR A 347 -5.24 27.68 6.79
N GLY A 348 -4.86 28.69 6.00
CA GLY A 348 -4.60 30.05 6.50
C GLY A 348 -3.35 30.20 7.38
N GLY A 349 -2.31 29.41 7.10
CA GLY A 349 -1.06 29.36 7.84
C GLY A 349 -1.05 28.38 9.02
N LEU A 350 -2.17 27.68 9.27
CA LEU A 350 -2.31 26.74 10.39
C LEU A 350 -1.97 25.30 9.99
N ASP A 351 -1.53 24.51 10.96
CA ASP A 351 -1.45 23.06 10.86
C ASP A 351 -2.85 22.46 10.72
N TYR A 352 -3.00 21.40 9.93
CA TYR A 352 -4.23 20.60 9.93
C TYR A 352 -4.15 19.50 10.99
N SER A 353 -4.13 19.94 12.26
CA SER A 353 -3.84 19.11 13.44
C SER A 353 -4.76 17.90 13.61
N LYS A 354 -5.99 17.94 13.07
CA LYS A 354 -6.98 16.84 13.14
C LYS A 354 -6.48 15.53 12.50
N ILE A 355 -5.56 15.62 11.53
CA ILE A 355 -4.91 14.47 10.88
C ILE A 355 -3.38 14.58 10.89
N GLY A 356 -2.81 15.39 11.80
CA GLY A 356 -1.36 15.48 12.01
C GLY A 356 -0.53 16.13 10.90
N LEU A 357 -1.15 16.78 9.90
CA LEU A 357 -0.39 17.46 8.84
C LEU A 357 0.07 18.86 9.32
N SER A 358 1.36 19.13 9.25
CA SER A 358 1.89 20.49 9.50
C SER A 358 1.53 21.45 8.37
N ALA A 359 1.48 22.75 8.66
CA ALA A 359 1.30 23.83 7.68
C ALA A 359 2.37 23.79 6.58
N SER A 360 3.57 23.27 6.89
CA SER A 360 4.71 23.09 5.98
C SER A 360 4.62 21.83 5.09
N THR A 361 3.63 20.95 5.32
CA THR A 361 3.43 19.74 4.51
C THR A 361 2.92 20.11 3.12
N ILE A 362 3.47 19.49 2.07
CA ILE A 362 2.99 19.68 0.69
C ILE A 362 1.61 19.01 0.56
N ALA A 363 0.59 19.80 0.21
CA ALA A 363 -0.75 19.33 -0.08
C ALA A 363 -0.95 19.03 -1.59
N SER A 364 -0.33 19.83 -2.46
CA SER A 364 -0.30 19.59 -3.92
C SER A 364 0.99 20.14 -4.52
N SER A 365 1.82 19.26 -5.05
CA SER A 365 3.05 19.65 -5.77
C SER A 365 2.71 20.48 -7.01
N PHE A 366 3.44 21.57 -7.25
CA PHE A 366 3.14 22.57 -8.29
C PHE A 366 1.77 23.26 -8.18
N GLY A 367 0.99 23.03 -7.11
CA GLY A 367 -0.40 23.49 -7.03
C GLY A 367 -0.61 25.01 -7.11
N LYS A 368 0.40 25.83 -6.78
CA LYS A 368 0.29 27.30 -6.89
C LYS A 368 0.34 27.80 -8.33
N THR A 369 1.00 27.06 -9.23
CA THR A 369 1.15 27.46 -10.65
C THR A 369 -0.18 27.48 -11.41
N ILE A 370 -1.25 26.91 -10.84
CA ILE A 370 -2.62 26.92 -11.40
C ILE A 370 -3.32 28.27 -11.15
N SER A 371 -3.03 28.92 -10.02
CA SER A 371 -3.74 30.13 -9.56
C SER A 371 -3.02 31.43 -9.94
N GLU A 372 -1.72 31.34 -10.23
CA GLU A 372 -0.91 32.48 -10.64
C GLU A 372 -0.94 32.67 -12.16
N LYS A 373 -1.15 33.91 -12.63
CA LYS A 373 -1.04 34.26 -14.06
C LYS A 373 0.43 34.52 -14.44
N LYS A 374 1.26 33.49 -14.27
CA LYS A 374 2.69 33.51 -14.60
C LYS A 374 2.96 32.53 -15.73
N GLU A 375 3.87 32.90 -16.63
CA GLU A 375 4.40 32.01 -17.65
C GLU A 375 5.59 31.21 -17.09
N LEU A 376 6.06 30.20 -17.82
CA LEU A 376 7.19 29.36 -17.36
C LEU A 376 8.47 30.19 -17.10
N GLU A 377 8.69 31.23 -17.90
CA GLU A 377 9.81 32.16 -17.78
C GLU A 377 9.80 33.00 -16.49
N ASP A 378 8.66 33.17 -15.82
CA ASP A 378 8.55 33.90 -14.55
C ASP A 378 8.99 33.05 -13.34
N TYR A 379 9.10 31.73 -13.51
CA TYR A 379 9.47 30.79 -12.46
C TYR A 379 10.97 30.52 -12.42
N ARG A 380 11.53 30.53 -11.22
CA ARG A 380 12.95 30.27 -11.00
C ARG A 380 13.29 28.79 -11.29
N PRO A 381 14.33 28.51 -12.11
CA PRO A 381 14.82 27.14 -12.34
C PRO A 381 15.16 26.37 -11.06
N GLU A 382 15.62 27.07 -10.01
CA GLU A 382 15.90 26.47 -8.70
C GLU A 382 14.63 25.95 -8.01
N ASP A 383 13.57 26.77 -8.01
CA ASP A 383 12.29 26.46 -7.34
C ASP A 383 11.56 25.32 -8.07
N ILE A 384 11.60 25.32 -9.41
CA ILE A 384 11.13 24.22 -10.26
C ILE A 384 11.88 22.92 -9.93
N SER A 385 13.22 22.97 -9.92
CA SER A 385 14.04 21.78 -9.68
C SER A 385 13.80 21.20 -8.29
N LEU A 386 13.71 22.05 -7.26
CA LEU A 386 13.43 21.62 -5.90
C LEU A 386 12.05 20.96 -5.78
N SER A 387 11.01 21.57 -6.36
CA SER A 387 9.64 21.06 -6.29
C SER A 387 9.51 19.72 -7.05
N LEU A 388 10.18 19.57 -8.20
CA LEU A 388 10.29 18.28 -8.90
C LEU A 388 10.97 17.21 -8.03
N LEU A 389 12.09 17.56 -7.40
CA LEU A 389 12.86 16.64 -6.56
C LEU A 389 12.06 16.17 -5.35
N ARG A 390 11.33 17.09 -4.68
CA ARG A 390 10.45 16.79 -3.56
C ARG A 390 9.28 15.91 -3.97
N MET A 391 8.57 16.27 -5.04
CA MET A 391 7.44 15.49 -5.56
C MET A 391 7.81 14.03 -5.83
N ILE A 392 8.93 13.82 -6.54
CA ILE A 392 9.39 12.47 -6.92
C ILE A 392 9.87 11.70 -5.69
N SER A 393 10.68 12.31 -4.84
CA SER A 393 11.23 11.65 -3.65
C SER A 393 10.15 11.30 -2.62
N TYR A 394 9.15 12.17 -2.40
CA TYR A 394 8.00 11.87 -1.54
C TYR A 394 7.14 10.74 -2.12
N ASN A 395 6.88 10.74 -3.43
CA ASN A 395 6.11 9.67 -4.07
C ASN A 395 6.82 8.31 -3.94
N ILE A 396 8.15 8.27 -4.15
CA ILE A 396 8.95 7.06 -3.98
C ILE A 396 8.95 6.60 -2.52
N GLY A 397 9.17 7.49 -1.55
CA GLY A 397 9.15 7.16 -0.12
C GLY A 397 7.80 6.63 0.35
N GLN A 398 6.70 7.25 -0.11
CA GLN A 398 5.34 6.80 0.17
C GLN A 398 5.07 5.41 -0.43
N ILE A 399 5.33 5.19 -1.72
CA ILE A 399 5.09 3.90 -2.36
C ILE A 399 5.98 2.81 -1.74
N ALA A 400 7.23 3.13 -1.38
CA ALA A 400 8.13 2.23 -0.68
C ALA A 400 7.58 1.80 0.68
N TYR A 401 7.15 2.76 1.52
CA TYR A 401 6.53 2.45 2.81
C TYR A 401 5.23 1.63 2.65
N LEU A 402 4.35 1.98 1.69
CA LEU A 402 3.13 1.22 1.44
C LEU A 402 3.41 -0.23 0.99
N ASN A 403 4.50 -0.48 0.26
CA ASN A 403 4.92 -1.84 -0.09
C ASN A 403 5.54 -2.57 1.12
N ALA A 404 6.38 -1.89 1.90
CA ALA A 404 6.92 -2.45 3.13
C ALA A 404 5.80 -2.86 4.11
N LEU A 405 4.79 -2.01 4.27
CA LEU A 405 3.59 -2.27 5.07
C LEU A 405 2.81 -3.48 4.54
N ARG A 406 2.49 -3.50 3.23
CA ARG A 406 1.77 -4.62 2.57
C ARG A 406 2.43 -5.97 2.79
N PHE A 407 3.77 -6.02 2.76
CA PHE A 407 4.54 -7.26 2.90
C PHE A 407 5.15 -7.45 4.31
N ARG A 408 4.74 -6.63 5.30
CA ARG A 408 5.19 -6.67 6.71
C ARG A 408 6.73 -6.62 6.87
N LEU A 409 7.39 -5.83 6.02
CA LEU A 409 8.85 -5.69 5.97
C LEU A 409 9.29 -4.57 6.92
N LYS A 410 10.02 -4.92 7.98
CA LYS A 410 10.54 -3.96 8.98
C LYS A 410 11.67 -3.07 8.47
N ARG A 411 12.28 -3.41 7.34
CA ARG A 411 13.50 -2.77 6.82
C ARG A 411 13.32 -2.35 5.37
N ILE A 412 13.64 -1.10 5.08
CA ILE A 412 13.58 -0.51 3.74
C ILE A 412 14.96 0.05 3.41
N PHE A 413 15.67 -0.60 2.48
CA PHE A 413 16.93 -0.12 1.94
C PHE A 413 16.68 0.56 0.60
N PHE A 414 16.97 1.84 0.53
CA PHE A 414 16.97 2.62 -0.69
C PHE A 414 18.34 2.53 -1.36
N GLY A 415 18.33 2.19 -2.64
CA GLY A 415 19.52 2.07 -3.49
C GLY A 415 19.34 2.82 -4.80
N GLY A 416 20.35 2.74 -5.66
CA GLY A 416 20.29 3.27 -7.02
C GLY A 416 20.84 4.68 -7.19
N PHE A 417 21.21 4.99 -8.44
CA PHE A 417 22.00 6.17 -8.81
C PHE A 417 21.18 7.47 -8.94
N PHE A 418 19.95 7.52 -8.41
CA PHE A 418 19.22 8.77 -8.16
C PHE A 418 19.71 9.46 -6.87
N ILE A 419 20.00 8.67 -5.83
CA ILE A 419 20.33 9.16 -4.49
C ILE A 419 21.74 9.79 -4.49
N ARG A 420 22.74 9.05 -5.00
CA ARG A 420 24.17 9.43 -5.14
C ARG A 420 24.76 10.12 -3.91
N GLY A 421 24.33 9.77 -2.70
CA GLY A 421 24.72 10.41 -1.45
C GLY A 421 24.32 11.89 -1.33
N HIS A 422 23.31 12.37 -2.07
CA HIS A 422 22.80 13.74 -1.89
C HIS A 422 21.90 13.82 -0.66
N ALA A 423 22.43 14.42 0.41
CA ALA A 423 21.77 14.63 1.70
C ALA A 423 20.29 15.03 1.55
N TYR A 424 19.99 16.05 0.75
CA TYR A 424 18.63 16.52 0.53
C TYR A 424 17.67 15.45 -0.03
N THR A 425 18.14 14.59 -0.94
CA THR A 425 17.31 13.52 -1.51
C THR A 425 17.04 12.45 -0.45
N MET A 426 18.06 12.09 0.34
CA MET A 426 17.92 11.16 1.45
C MET A 426 16.98 11.70 2.53
N ASP A 427 17.17 12.94 2.99
CA ASP A 427 16.29 13.63 3.95
C ASP A 427 14.83 13.66 3.47
N THR A 428 14.61 13.91 2.17
CA THR A 428 13.26 13.98 1.59
C THR A 428 12.59 12.60 1.55
N ILE A 429 13.34 11.53 1.24
CA ILE A 429 12.85 10.14 1.30
C ILE A 429 12.58 9.72 2.75
N SER A 430 13.52 9.99 3.67
CA SER A 430 13.39 9.69 5.10
C SER A 430 12.21 10.40 5.73
N PHE A 431 12.04 11.69 5.46
CA PHE A 431 10.87 12.45 5.88
C PHE A 431 9.59 11.78 5.40
N ALA A 432 9.49 11.42 4.12
CA ALA A 432 8.30 10.76 3.58
C ALA A 432 8.02 9.42 4.26
N VAL A 433 9.03 8.55 4.42
CA VAL A 433 8.87 7.24 5.10
C VAL A 433 8.45 7.43 6.56
N GLN A 434 9.11 8.33 7.30
CA GLN A 434 8.80 8.61 8.71
C GLN A 434 7.41 9.23 8.87
N PHE A 435 7.04 10.17 7.99
CA PHE A 435 5.75 10.84 7.98
C PHE A 435 4.60 9.86 7.73
N TRP A 436 4.69 9.06 6.66
CA TRP A 436 3.65 8.09 6.33
C TRP A 436 3.59 6.89 7.28
N SER A 437 4.68 6.58 7.99
CA SER A 437 4.73 5.56 9.04
C SER A 437 4.48 6.07 10.46
N ASN A 438 4.26 7.37 10.65
CA ASN A 438 4.17 8.00 11.97
C ASN A 438 5.36 7.66 12.89
N GLY A 439 6.56 7.49 12.32
CA GLY A 439 7.79 7.11 13.04
C GLY A 439 8.03 5.61 13.19
N GLU A 440 7.10 4.73 12.79
CA GLU A 440 7.25 3.28 12.92
C GLU A 440 8.25 2.66 11.91
N ALA A 441 8.58 3.36 10.82
CA ALA A 441 9.54 2.90 9.82
C ALA A 441 10.61 3.96 9.53
N GLN A 442 11.82 3.49 9.21
CA GLN A 442 12.97 4.32 8.85
C GLN A 442 13.49 3.96 7.46
N ALA A 443 13.90 4.98 6.70
CA ALA A 443 14.63 4.80 5.45
C ALA A 443 16.12 4.55 5.76
N MET A 444 16.67 3.47 5.22
CA MET A 444 18.11 3.19 5.26
C MET A 444 18.69 3.29 3.85
N PHE A 445 19.94 3.74 3.77
CA PHE A 445 20.71 3.95 2.55
C PHE A 445 22.01 3.14 2.62
N LEU A 446 22.66 2.95 1.48
CA LEU A 446 23.89 2.16 1.34
C LEU A 446 25.01 3.06 0.80
N ARG A 447 26.23 2.98 1.34
CA ARG A 447 27.37 3.77 0.83
C ARG A 447 27.70 3.47 -0.64
N HIS A 448 27.42 2.25 -1.08
CA HIS A 448 27.62 1.78 -2.46
C HIS A 448 26.29 1.55 -3.21
N GLU A 449 25.21 2.25 -2.79
CA GLU A 449 23.86 2.25 -3.38
C GLU A 449 23.82 2.25 -4.91
N GLY A 450 24.74 2.94 -5.57
CA GLY A 450 24.80 3.07 -7.03
C GLY A 450 25.42 1.87 -7.76
N PHE A 451 26.05 0.94 -7.05
CA PHE A 451 26.93 -0.09 -7.62
C PHE A 451 26.44 -1.53 -7.44
N LEU A 452 25.28 -1.73 -6.80
CA LEU A 452 24.72 -3.04 -6.45
C LEU A 452 24.74 -4.04 -7.63
N GLY A 453 24.28 -3.63 -8.82
CA GLY A 453 24.25 -4.49 -10.01
C GLY A 453 25.65 -4.89 -10.50
N ALA A 454 26.58 -3.94 -10.60
CA ALA A 454 27.95 -4.24 -11.01
C ALA A 454 28.68 -5.13 -9.98
N LEU A 455 28.37 -4.96 -8.70
CA LEU A 455 28.92 -5.77 -7.61
C LEU A 455 28.33 -7.20 -7.61
N GLY A 456 27.03 -7.37 -7.82
CA GLY A 456 26.44 -8.70 -7.96
C GLY A 456 26.94 -9.44 -9.20
N ALA A 457 27.16 -8.74 -10.32
CA ALA A 457 27.81 -9.30 -11.49
C ALA A 457 29.27 -9.73 -11.19
N PHE A 458 29.98 -8.99 -10.32
CA PHE A 458 31.28 -9.40 -9.81
C PHE A 458 31.19 -10.67 -8.93
N MET A 459 30.20 -10.77 -8.02
CA MET A 459 30.00 -11.99 -7.22
C MET A 459 29.65 -13.22 -8.08
N SER A 460 29.06 -13.03 -9.27
CA SER A 460 28.65 -14.15 -10.14
C SER A 460 29.82 -14.99 -10.67
N TYR A 461 31.06 -14.48 -10.64
CA TYR A 461 32.25 -15.30 -10.94
C TYR A 461 32.39 -16.49 -9.96
N GLU A 462 31.75 -16.43 -8.78
CA GLU A 462 31.85 -17.40 -7.67
C GLU A 462 30.70 -18.42 -7.58
N LYS A 463 29.73 -18.42 -8.52
CA LYS A 463 28.51 -19.28 -8.50
C LYS A 463 28.74 -20.82 -8.55
N HIS A 464 29.94 -21.30 -8.21
CA HIS A 464 30.27 -22.72 -8.00
C HIS A 464 30.69 -23.06 -6.54
N GLY A 465 30.61 -22.15 -5.56
CA GLY A 465 31.10 -22.46 -4.22
C GLY A 465 30.68 -21.57 -3.04
N LEU A 466 29.50 -20.92 -3.09
CA LEU A 466 29.03 -20.07 -1.97
C LEU A 466 28.25 -20.82 -0.88
N ASP A 467 27.81 -22.06 -1.11
CA ASP A 467 27.03 -22.83 -0.13
C ASP A 467 27.88 -23.38 1.05
N ASP A 468 29.19 -23.58 0.87
CA ASP A 468 30.07 -24.22 1.87
C ASP A 468 30.67 -23.26 2.92
N LEU A 469 30.61 -21.95 2.70
CA LEU A 469 31.28 -20.95 3.56
C LEU A 469 30.56 -20.67 4.89
N MET A 470 29.30 -21.10 5.06
CA MET A 470 28.50 -20.83 6.26
C MET A 470 28.75 -21.81 7.42
N VAL A 471 29.54 -22.88 7.23
CA VAL A 471 29.59 -24.03 8.16
C VAL A 471 30.86 -24.09 9.04
N HIS A 472 31.95 -23.39 8.68
CA HIS A 472 33.23 -23.51 9.40
C HIS A 472 33.70 -22.23 10.14
N GLN A 473 33.31 -22.16 11.42
CA GLN A 473 34.04 -21.56 12.56
C GLN A 473 34.47 -20.07 12.48
N LEU A 474 34.19 -19.24 13.50
CA LEU A 474 34.94 -19.32 14.76
C LEU A 474 34.17 -18.73 15.96
N VAL A 475 34.05 -19.53 17.02
CA VAL A 475 33.88 -19.03 18.38
C VAL A 475 35.26 -18.68 18.93
N GLU A 476 35.55 -17.41 19.21
CA GLU A 476 36.60 -17.04 20.18
C GLU A 476 36.21 -15.87 21.08
N ARG A 477 35.81 -16.25 22.30
CA ARG A 477 36.20 -15.68 23.61
C ARG A 477 36.26 -14.15 23.77
N PHE A 478 35.33 -13.67 24.60
CA PHE A 478 35.45 -12.44 25.38
C PHE A 478 36.82 -12.27 26.06
N PRO A 479 37.37 -11.05 25.99
CA PRO A 479 38.13 -10.45 27.10
C PRO A 479 37.34 -9.26 27.67
N MET A 480 36.95 -9.34 28.93
CA MET A 480 36.37 -8.21 29.69
C MET A 480 37.40 -7.08 29.84
N GLY A 481 37.02 -5.82 29.60
CA GLY A 481 37.99 -4.72 29.57
C GLY A 481 37.46 -3.28 29.50
N ALA A 482 36.62 -2.87 30.45
CA ALA A 482 36.36 -1.44 30.80
C ALA A 482 35.43 -0.61 29.84
N PRO A 483 34.90 0.57 30.26
CA PRO A 483 33.46 0.85 30.10
C PRO A 483 33.08 2.09 29.26
N TYR A 484 31.77 2.22 28.97
CA TYR A 484 30.98 3.44 28.70
C TYR A 484 31.67 4.66 28.06
N THR A 485 31.25 5.04 26.84
CA THR A 485 30.62 6.35 26.57
C THR A 485 30.11 6.44 25.13
N GLY A 486 28.83 6.78 24.95
CA GLY A 486 28.30 7.21 23.66
C GLY A 486 28.71 8.68 23.40
N GLY A 487 29.76 8.89 22.63
CA GLY A 487 30.25 10.23 22.31
C GLY A 487 29.58 10.82 21.06
N LYS A 488 28.86 11.93 21.21
CA LYS A 488 28.50 12.79 20.06
C LYS A 488 29.78 13.42 19.51
N ILE A 489 30.03 13.29 18.21
CA ILE A 489 31.17 13.91 17.54
C ILE A 489 30.68 15.21 16.88
N HIS A 490 31.22 16.35 17.33
CA HIS A 490 31.00 17.65 16.68
C HIS A 490 32.06 17.90 15.60
N GLY A 491 31.63 18.31 14.41
CA GLY A 491 32.51 18.85 13.37
C GLY A 491 32.96 20.30 13.67
N PRO A 492 34.05 20.77 13.04
CA PRO A 492 34.65 22.08 13.35
C PRO A 492 33.84 23.26 12.78
N PRO A 493 33.97 24.47 13.39
CA PRO A 493 33.18 25.64 13.01
C PRO A 493 33.79 26.43 11.84
N LEU A 494 32.91 27.02 11.02
CA LEU A 494 33.22 28.16 10.16
C LEU A 494 32.38 29.36 10.62
N GLY A 495 33.02 30.34 11.25
CA GLY A 495 32.57 31.74 11.21
C GLY A 495 32.98 32.38 9.87
N ASP A 496 32.57 33.60 9.49
CA ASP A 496 31.80 34.65 10.18
C ASP A 496 31.50 35.78 9.14
N LEU A 497 30.71 36.85 9.33
CA LEU A 497 30.01 37.39 10.51
C LEU A 497 28.55 37.76 10.17
N ASN A 498 27.65 37.72 11.17
CA ASN A 498 27.05 38.96 11.70
C ASN A 498 26.29 38.73 13.01
N GLU A 499 26.84 39.26 14.11
CA GLU A 499 26.27 39.14 15.45
C GLU A 499 25.07 40.07 15.66
N LYS A 500 23.86 39.51 15.70
CA LYS A 500 22.71 40.16 16.37
C LYS A 500 21.61 39.22 16.89
N ALA A 501 21.82 37.90 16.82
CA ALA A 501 20.75 36.91 17.00
C ALA A 501 21.05 35.76 17.99
N LYS A 502 22.04 35.88 18.89
CA LYS A 502 22.54 34.74 19.69
C LYS A 502 22.53 34.89 21.23
N VAL A 503 21.89 35.91 21.79
CA VAL A 503 21.83 36.15 23.26
C VAL A 503 20.37 36.29 23.78
N SER A 504 19.41 35.59 23.19
CA SER A 504 18.00 35.62 23.65
C SER A 504 17.22 34.31 23.43
N LEU A 505 17.90 33.16 23.53
CA LEU A 505 17.27 31.84 23.44
C LEU A 505 17.73 30.89 24.55
N GLN A 506 17.57 31.34 25.80
CA GLN A 506 17.30 30.43 26.92
C GLN A 506 16.54 31.18 28.02
N ILE A 507 15.51 30.53 28.56
CA ILE A 507 14.67 30.92 29.70
C ILE A 507 13.56 31.97 29.41
N SER A 508 12.37 31.68 29.95
CA SER A 508 11.12 32.47 29.98
C SER A 508 10.33 32.71 28.69
N TRP A 509 9.67 31.66 28.21
CA TRP A 509 8.43 31.78 27.40
C TRP A 509 7.15 31.91 28.27
N MET A 510 7.27 31.82 29.60
CA MET A 510 6.12 31.76 30.51
C MET A 510 5.71 33.14 31.06
N GLU A 511 6.65 34.08 31.23
CA GLU A 511 6.29 35.46 31.66
C GLU A 511 5.60 36.28 30.56
N LYS A 512 5.88 35.98 29.28
CA LYS A 512 5.16 36.60 28.15
C LYS A 512 3.69 36.16 28.02
N PHE A 513 3.29 35.08 28.69
CA PHE A 513 1.89 34.63 28.70
C PHE A 513 1.05 35.32 29.80
N LEU A 514 1.69 35.82 30.86
CA LEU A 514 1.00 36.46 31.99
C LEU A 514 0.83 37.98 31.85
N GLN A 515 1.66 38.67 31.04
CA GLN A 515 1.62 40.13 30.91
C GLN A 515 0.65 40.70 29.85
N LYS A 516 -0.24 39.88 29.27
CA LYS A 516 -1.43 40.35 28.52
C LYS A 516 -2.76 39.90 29.14
N GLY A 517 -2.72 39.39 30.38
CA GLY A 517 -3.88 38.90 31.13
C GLY A 517 -4.60 39.92 32.00
N THR A 518 -4.34 41.22 31.88
CA THR A 518 -5.02 42.28 32.67
C THR A 518 -5.06 43.62 31.93
N GLU A 519 -6.15 43.87 31.19
CA GLU A 519 -6.67 45.22 30.88
C GLU A 519 -8.16 45.13 30.44
N ILE A 520 -9.03 44.89 31.43
CA ILE A 520 -10.23 45.69 31.79
C ILE A 520 -10.55 46.83 30.77
N THR A 521 -11.76 47.06 30.20
CA THR A 521 -13.14 46.55 30.37
C THR A 521 -14.00 46.92 29.14
N ALA A 522 -15.18 46.33 28.98
CA ALA A 522 -16.21 46.78 28.02
C ALA A 522 -16.85 48.14 28.39
N PRO A 523 -17.51 48.82 27.43
CA PRO A 523 -18.81 49.42 27.74
C PRO A 523 -19.93 49.18 26.71
N VAL A 524 -21.14 49.01 27.24
CA VAL A 524 -22.50 48.98 26.64
C VAL A 524 -23.40 49.57 27.77
N PRO A 525 -24.51 50.33 27.58
CA PRO A 525 -25.41 50.52 26.42
C PRO A 525 -25.59 52.01 25.99
N THR A 526 -26.45 52.38 25.03
CA THR A 526 -27.89 52.70 25.25
C THR A 526 -28.84 52.41 24.05
N THR A 527 -30.07 52.05 24.40
CA THR A 527 -31.29 51.68 23.61
C THR A 527 -32.17 52.90 23.22
N PRO A 528 -33.44 52.82 22.69
CA PRO A 528 -34.26 51.70 22.15
C PRO A 528 -35.16 51.96 20.87
N LEU A 529 -35.84 50.89 20.40
CA LEU A 529 -37.25 50.78 19.88
C LEU A 529 -37.77 51.39 18.55
N ALA A 530 -38.36 50.51 17.72
CA ALA A 530 -39.64 50.59 16.93
C ALA A 530 -39.52 49.72 15.64
N GLY A 531 -40.55 49.10 15.03
CA GLY A 531 -41.96 48.92 15.39
C GLY A 531 -42.80 48.42 14.18
N THR A 532 -43.39 47.21 14.29
CA THR A 532 -44.60 46.64 13.60
C THR A 532 -45.02 46.97 12.14
N THR A 533 -45.43 45.90 11.41
CA THR A 533 -46.43 45.73 10.29
C THR A 533 -45.87 45.07 9.01
N GLY A 534 -46.65 44.36 8.17
CA GLY A 534 -48.00 43.79 8.37
C GLY A 534 -48.75 43.33 7.09
N LEU A 535 -49.34 42.11 7.11
CA LEU A 535 -50.46 41.55 6.29
C LEU A 535 -50.50 41.69 4.73
N GLY A 536 -50.65 40.53 4.04
CA GLY A 536 -51.23 40.37 2.69
C GLY A 536 -50.35 40.79 1.49
N GLY A 537 -50.54 40.32 0.24
CA GLY A 537 -51.41 39.29 -0.34
C GLY A 537 -51.27 39.29 -1.88
N PHE A 538 -51.32 38.11 -2.53
CA PHE A 538 -51.43 37.81 -4.00
C PHE A 538 -51.08 38.88 -5.06
N GLU A 539 -50.07 38.61 -5.92
CA GLU A 539 -50.25 38.46 -7.39
C GLU A 539 -48.99 37.88 -8.11
N VAL A 540 -49.15 37.48 -9.38
CA VAL A 540 -48.23 36.70 -10.25
C VAL A 540 -48.43 37.21 -11.69
N PRO A 541 -47.50 37.09 -12.68
CA PRO A 541 -46.04 36.86 -12.72
C PRO A 541 -45.26 38.01 -13.43
N LEU A 542 -43.92 37.92 -13.53
CA LEU A 542 -43.19 38.12 -14.81
C LEU A 542 -41.70 37.75 -14.74
N SER A 543 -41.17 37.31 -15.88
CA SER A 543 -39.84 36.75 -16.06
C SER A 543 -38.70 37.78 -16.09
N LYS A 544 -37.58 37.46 -15.43
CA LYS A 544 -36.21 37.60 -15.97
C LYS A 544 -35.25 36.77 -15.14
N GLY A 545 -34.57 35.81 -15.78
CA GLY A 545 -33.69 34.86 -15.10
C GLY A 545 -32.39 35.50 -14.63
N SER A 546 -32.03 35.27 -13.37
CA SER A 546 -30.65 35.30 -12.90
C SER A 546 -30.21 33.86 -12.61
N THR A 547 -29.20 33.40 -13.34
CA THR A 547 -28.62 32.05 -13.20
C THR A 547 -28.08 31.82 -11.79
N LEU A 548 -28.69 30.89 -11.06
CA LEU A 548 -28.08 30.26 -9.90
C LEU A 548 -26.78 29.57 -10.34
N ARG A 549 -25.64 29.99 -9.77
CA ARG A 549 -24.36 29.30 -9.99
C ARG A 549 -24.37 27.92 -9.32
N SER A 550 -23.74 26.97 -10.00
CA SER A 550 -23.78 25.55 -9.72
C SER A 550 -22.68 25.08 -8.76
N ASP A 551 -22.98 24.95 -7.47
CA ASP A 551 -22.12 24.26 -6.49
C ASP A 551 -22.34 22.72 -6.51
N ALA A 552 -22.35 22.15 -7.72
CA ALA A 552 -22.55 20.72 -7.97
C ALA A 552 -21.23 19.93 -8.19
N SER A 553 -20.10 20.63 -8.33
CA SER A 553 -18.80 20.09 -8.75
C SER A 553 -18.01 19.30 -7.68
N ALA A 554 -18.68 18.83 -6.62
CA ALA A 554 -18.06 18.18 -5.46
C ALA A 554 -18.69 16.82 -5.09
N LEU A 555 -18.96 15.99 -6.11
CA LEU A 555 -19.04 14.53 -5.95
C LEU A 555 -17.73 13.91 -6.48
N ASN A 556 -17.07 13.08 -5.67
CA ASN A 556 -15.91 12.31 -6.12
C ASN A 556 -16.36 11.11 -6.95
N VAL A 557 -16.70 11.37 -8.21
CA VAL A 557 -17.21 10.41 -9.20
C VAL A 557 -16.34 9.16 -9.34
N GLY A 558 -15.01 9.27 -9.18
CA GLY A 558 -14.09 8.13 -9.27
C GLY A 558 -14.31 7.01 -8.23
N VAL A 559 -14.76 7.34 -7.02
CA VAL A 559 -15.05 6.34 -5.96
C VAL A 559 -16.32 5.54 -6.27
N LEU A 560 -17.25 6.16 -6.99
CA LEU A 560 -18.52 5.54 -7.41
C LEU A 560 -18.35 4.56 -8.59
N HIS A 561 -17.26 4.64 -9.36
CA HIS A 561 -17.01 3.76 -10.52
C HIS A 561 -15.98 2.67 -10.27
N LEU A 562 -14.80 3.02 -9.73
CA LEU A 562 -13.63 2.15 -9.84
C LEU A 562 -13.69 0.95 -8.89
N VAL A 563 -14.25 1.17 -7.69
CA VAL A 563 -14.34 0.16 -6.63
C VAL A 563 -15.41 -0.90 -6.94
N PRO A 564 -16.66 -0.54 -7.29
CA PRO A 564 -17.68 -1.53 -7.65
C PRO A 564 -17.31 -2.36 -8.89
N THR A 565 -16.59 -1.79 -9.86
CA THR A 565 -16.15 -2.52 -11.06
C THR A 565 -15.19 -3.66 -10.70
N LEU A 566 -14.24 -3.42 -9.80
CA LEU A 566 -13.28 -4.43 -9.36
C LEU A 566 -13.94 -5.52 -8.51
N GLU A 567 -14.85 -5.14 -7.61
CA GLU A 567 -15.56 -6.07 -6.73
C GLU A 567 -16.54 -6.94 -7.51
N ALA A 568 -17.33 -6.36 -8.42
CA ALA A 568 -18.22 -7.07 -9.32
C ALA A 568 -17.47 -8.08 -10.21
N VAL A 569 -16.35 -7.68 -10.83
CA VAL A 569 -15.52 -8.58 -11.64
C VAL A 569 -14.90 -9.70 -10.79
N ALA A 570 -14.46 -9.40 -9.56
CA ALA A 570 -13.91 -10.41 -8.65
C ALA A 570 -14.97 -11.39 -8.14
N SER A 571 -16.22 -10.94 -7.92
CA SER A 571 -17.33 -11.78 -7.44
C SER A 571 -17.67 -12.95 -8.38
N GLU A 572 -17.41 -12.78 -9.68
CA GLU A 572 -17.60 -13.78 -10.73
C GLU A 572 -16.29 -14.45 -11.18
N GLY A 573 -15.24 -14.40 -10.35
CA GLY A 573 -13.97 -15.09 -10.59
C GLY A 573 -13.06 -14.42 -11.62
N GLY A 574 -13.29 -13.16 -11.98
CA GLY A 574 -12.37 -12.38 -12.82
C GLY A 574 -12.33 -12.80 -14.30
N THR A 575 -13.41 -13.40 -14.82
CA THR A 575 -13.45 -13.88 -16.21
C THR A 575 -13.42 -12.76 -17.25
N ASP A 576 -12.94 -13.06 -18.48
CA ASP A 576 -12.99 -12.15 -19.64
C ASP A 576 -14.40 -11.63 -19.98
N ASP A 577 -15.47 -12.32 -19.54
CA ASP A 577 -16.85 -11.87 -19.70
C ASP A 577 -17.24 -10.90 -18.59
N ALA A 578 -16.98 -11.25 -17.34
CA ALA A 578 -17.16 -10.36 -16.19
C ALA A 578 -16.38 -9.04 -16.39
N GLN A 579 -15.11 -9.09 -16.81
CA GLN A 579 -14.31 -7.90 -17.06
C GLN A 579 -14.91 -7.00 -18.15
N ARG A 580 -15.40 -7.56 -19.26
CA ARG A 580 -16.10 -6.80 -20.30
C ARG A 580 -17.42 -6.20 -19.82
N ARG A 581 -18.18 -6.91 -18.96
CA ARG A 581 -19.39 -6.35 -18.33
C ARG A 581 -19.05 -5.24 -17.34
N GLY A 582 -17.95 -5.38 -16.59
CA GLY A 582 -17.44 -4.38 -15.67
C GLY A 582 -17.02 -3.08 -16.37
N ASP A 583 -16.24 -3.18 -17.46
CA ASP A 583 -15.87 -2.03 -18.28
C ASP A 583 -17.11 -1.34 -18.90
N ALA A 584 -18.09 -2.12 -19.35
CA ALA A 584 -19.35 -1.60 -19.89
C ALA A 584 -20.20 -0.89 -18.83
N PHE A 585 -20.31 -1.47 -17.62
CA PHE A 585 -20.91 -0.83 -16.44
C PHE A 585 -20.23 0.49 -16.10
N ALA A 586 -18.89 0.52 -16.03
CA ALA A 586 -18.13 1.71 -15.71
C ALA A 586 -18.41 2.83 -16.71
N HIS A 587 -18.37 2.53 -18.02
CA HIS A 587 -18.70 3.48 -19.08
C HIS A 587 -20.15 3.99 -19.01
N ALA A 588 -21.14 3.10 -18.85
CA ALA A 588 -22.55 3.47 -18.79
C ALA A 588 -22.85 4.33 -17.56
N PHE A 589 -22.43 3.90 -16.37
CA PHE A 589 -22.65 4.65 -15.14
C PHE A 589 -21.93 6.01 -15.16
N SER A 590 -20.73 6.11 -15.77
CA SER A 590 -20.06 7.41 -16.00
C SER A 590 -20.86 8.31 -16.93
N ALA A 591 -21.49 7.77 -17.98
CA ALA A 591 -22.35 8.56 -18.86
C ALA A 591 -23.61 9.07 -18.12
N HIS A 592 -24.23 8.25 -17.25
CA HIS A 592 -25.36 8.69 -16.43
C HIS A 592 -24.97 9.80 -15.44
N LEU A 593 -23.80 9.71 -14.80
CA LEU A 593 -23.31 10.77 -13.90
C LEU A 593 -22.91 12.05 -14.65
N ALA A 594 -22.28 11.95 -15.83
CA ALA A 594 -22.01 13.10 -16.67
C ALA A 594 -23.31 13.83 -17.07
N ARG A 595 -24.33 13.08 -17.50
CA ARG A 595 -25.66 13.63 -17.81
C ARG A 595 -26.31 14.32 -16.60
N LEU A 596 -26.15 13.80 -15.38
CA LEU A 596 -26.62 14.47 -14.16
C LEU A 596 -25.80 15.70 -13.75
N MET A 597 -24.53 15.80 -14.15
CA MET A 597 -23.72 17.00 -13.93
C MET A 597 -24.12 18.13 -14.88
N GLU A 598 -24.47 17.80 -16.12
CA GLU A 598 -24.98 18.76 -17.12
C GLU A 598 -26.45 19.15 -16.87
N GLU A 599 -27.29 18.17 -16.57
CA GLU A 599 -28.74 18.31 -16.36
C GLU A 599 -29.14 17.64 -15.03
N PRO A 600 -29.04 18.33 -13.87
CA PRO A 600 -29.34 17.74 -12.56
C PRO A 600 -30.79 17.28 -12.35
N ALA A 601 -31.69 17.60 -13.27
CA ALA A 601 -33.09 17.16 -13.29
C ALA A 601 -33.36 16.03 -14.31
N ALA A 602 -32.33 15.49 -14.98
CA ALA A 602 -32.44 14.52 -16.07
C ALA A 602 -33.25 13.25 -15.73
N TYR A 603 -33.27 12.86 -14.45
CA TYR A 603 -34.03 11.72 -13.92
C TYR A 603 -34.99 12.17 -12.79
N GLY A 604 -35.45 13.41 -12.82
CA GLY A 604 -36.32 13.99 -11.79
C GLY A 604 -35.55 14.57 -10.60
N LYS A 605 -36.08 14.42 -9.38
CA LYS A 605 -35.54 15.08 -8.18
C LYS A 605 -34.32 14.32 -7.64
N LEU A 606 -33.12 14.80 -7.97
CA LEU A 606 -31.86 14.20 -7.56
C LEU A 606 -31.65 14.20 -6.04
N GLY A 607 -31.40 13.01 -5.47
CA GLY A 607 -31.00 12.79 -4.09
C GLY A 607 -29.93 11.69 -3.98
N LEU A 608 -29.24 11.60 -2.84
CA LEU A 608 -28.19 10.60 -2.62
C LEU A 608 -28.73 9.16 -2.69
N ALA A 609 -29.95 8.92 -2.21
CA ALA A 609 -30.60 7.62 -2.32
C ALA A 609 -30.77 7.19 -3.79
N ASN A 610 -31.22 8.09 -4.67
CA ASN A 610 -31.42 7.81 -6.10
C ASN A 610 -30.10 7.59 -6.84
N LEU A 611 -29.01 8.24 -6.42
CA LEU A 611 -27.67 8.00 -6.98
C LEU A 611 -27.11 6.62 -6.60
N LEU A 612 -27.39 6.15 -5.39
CA LEU A 612 -26.99 4.82 -4.93
C LEU A 612 -27.86 3.74 -5.58
N GLU A 613 -29.16 3.96 -5.67
CA GLU A 613 -30.13 3.11 -6.38
C GLU A 613 -29.76 2.95 -7.87
N MET A 614 -29.50 4.06 -8.58
CA MET A 614 -29.05 4.05 -9.98
C MET A 614 -27.75 3.25 -10.19
N ARG A 615 -26.85 3.23 -9.20
CA ARG A 615 -25.62 2.40 -9.26
C ARG A 615 -25.95 0.91 -9.22
N GLU A 616 -26.81 0.49 -8.30
CA GLU A 616 -27.22 -0.92 -8.17
C GLU A 616 -28.06 -1.36 -9.36
N GLU A 617 -28.91 -0.48 -9.92
CA GLU A 617 -29.62 -0.73 -11.17
C GLU A 617 -28.67 -0.94 -12.36
N CYS A 618 -27.64 -0.09 -12.51
CA CYS A 618 -26.62 -0.27 -13.54
C CYS A 618 -25.87 -1.61 -13.35
N LEU A 619 -25.46 -1.97 -12.12
CA LEU A 619 -24.81 -3.27 -11.87
C LEU A 619 -25.70 -4.45 -12.31
N ARG A 620 -26.99 -4.40 -11.96
CA ARG A 620 -27.98 -5.42 -12.36
C ARG A 620 -28.24 -5.45 -13.87
N GLU A 621 -28.25 -4.30 -14.57
CA GLU A 621 -28.35 -4.22 -16.03
C GLU A 621 -27.16 -4.93 -16.71
N PHE A 622 -25.95 -4.74 -16.17
CA PHE A 622 -24.74 -5.46 -16.60
C PHE A 622 -24.59 -6.85 -15.95
N GLN A 623 -25.70 -7.48 -15.54
CA GLN A 623 -25.82 -8.86 -15.07
C GLN A 623 -25.06 -9.21 -13.77
N PHE A 624 -24.50 -8.23 -13.06
CA PHE A 624 -23.91 -8.46 -11.74
C PHE A 624 -25.03 -8.58 -10.70
N VAL A 625 -25.33 -9.82 -10.30
CA VAL A 625 -26.40 -10.12 -9.34
C VAL A 625 -26.04 -9.69 -7.93
N ASP A 626 -24.80 -9.94 -7.50
CA ASP A 626 -24.27 -9.55 -6.20
C ASP A 626 -22.75 -9.34 -6.26
N ALA A 627 -22.33 -8.09 -6.41
CA ALA A 627 -20.92 -7.72 -6.50
C ALA A 627 -20.11 -7.96 -5.20
N TYR A 628 -20.77 -8.17 -4.06
CA TYR A 628 -20.14 -8.28 -2.74
C TYR A 628 -20.27 -9.69 -2.13
N ARG A 629 -20.94 -10.63 -2.79
CA ARG A 629 -21.23 -11.99 -2.28
C ARG A 629 -20.02 -12.68 -1.64
N SER A 630 -18.88 -12.73 -2.34
CA SER A 630 -17.65 -13.39 -1.86
C SER A 630 -17.00 -12.67 -0.67
N ILE A 631 -17.25 -11.37 -0.53
CA ILE A 631 -16.85 -10.58 0.63
C ILE A 631 -17.79 -10.91 1.78
N LYS A 632 -19.10 -10.66 1.62
CA LYS A 632 -20.16 -10.93 2.62
C LYS A 632 -20.06 -12.31 3.25
N GLN A 633 -19.90 -13.36 2.44
CA GLN A 633 -19.74 -14.73 2.93
C GLN A 633 -18.55 -14.86 3.90
N ARG A 634 -17.38 -14.35 3.51
CA ARG A 634 -16.16 -14.40 4.32
C ARG A 634 -16.31 -13.60 5.63
N GLU A 635 -17.01 -12.46 5.60
CA GLU A 635 -17.24 -11.68 6.81
C GLU A 635 -18.18 -12.38 7.79
N ASN A 636 -19.25 -12.98 7.25
CA ASN A 636 -20.23 -13.74 8.02
C ASN A 636 -19.54 -14.93 8.70
N GLU A 637 -18.81 -15.76 7.95
CA GLU A 637 -18.04 -16.90 8.48
C GLU A 637 -17.07 -16.48 9.59
N ALA A 638 -16.28 -15.42 9.36
CA ALA A 638 -15.31 -14.93 10.34
C ALA A 638 -15.96 -14.40 11.63
N SER A 639 -17.13 -13.77 11.50
CA SER A 639 -17.85 -13.18 12.64
C SER A 639 -18.64 -14.23 13.42
N LEU A 640 -19.24 -15.22 12.73
CA LEU A 640 -19.94 -16.34 13.35
C LEU A 640 -18.99 -17.20 14.20
N ALA A 641 -17.75 -17.40 13.74
CA ALA A 641 -16.72 -18.13 14.47
C ALA A 641 -16.37 -17.55 15.85
N VAL A 642 -16.58 -16.25 16.08
CA VAL A 642 -16.31 -15.58 17.37
C VAL A 642 -17.55 -15.18 18.17
N LEU A 643 -18.75 -15.32 17.58
CA LEU A 643 -20.01 -14.99 18.25
C LEU A 643 -20.17 -15.68 19.62
N PRO A 644 -19.79 -16.96 19.84
CA PRO A 644 -19.96 -17.63 21.14
C PRO A 644 -19.26 -16.89 22.28
N ASP A 645 -18.02 -16.44 22.07
CA ASP A 645 -17.21 -15.73 23.07
C ASP A 645 -17.85 -14.38 23.45
N LEU A 646 -18.43 -13.68 22.47
CA LEU A 646 -19.17 -12.43 22.71
C LEU A 646 -20.47 -12.68 23.50
N LEU A 647 -21.21 -13.75 23.19
CA LEU A 647 -22.43 -14.08 23.91
C LEU A 647 -22.16 -14.46 25.38
N VAL A 648 -21.08 -15.20 25.65
CA VAL A 648 -20.63 -15.51 27.02
C VAL A 648 -20.21 -14.24 27.77
N GLU A 649 -19.47 -13.34 27.12
CA GLU A 649 -19.08 -12.04 27.68
C GLU A 649 -20.31 -11.20 28.07
N LEU A 650 -21.27 -11.04 27.17
CA LEU A 650 -22.49 -10.28 27.41
C LEU A 650 -23.33 -10.89 28.54
N ASP A 651 -23.44 -12.21 28.61
CA ASP A 651 -24.23 -12.89 29.65
C ASP A 651 -23.62 -12.79 31.06
N SER A 652 -22.35 -12.43 31.18
CA SER A 652 -21.71 -12.14 32.47
C SER A 652 -22.06 -10.75 33.05
N MET A 653 -22.67 -9.87 32.25
CA MET A 653 -22.99 -8.49 32.61
C MET A 653 -24.39 -8.34 33.21
N ASP A 654 -24.60 -7.32 34.05
CA ASP A 654 -25.94 -6.90 34.50
C ASP A 654 -26.77 -6.30 33.34
N GLU A 655 -28.09 -6.15 33.54
CA GLU A 655 -29.02 -5.72 32.47
C GLU A 655 -28.74 -4.28 31.96
N GLU A 656 -28.26 -3.36 32.80
CA GLU A 656 -27.94 -1.98 32.40
C GLU A 656 -26.62 -1.91 31.63
N THR A 657 -25.55 -2.53 32.16
CA THR A 657 -24.25 -2.61 31.48
C THR A 657 -24.35 -3.37 30.16
N ARG A 658 -25.11 -4.46 30.13
CA ARG A 658 -25.34 -5.26 28.91
C ARG A 658 -26.05 -4.44 27.84
N LEU A 659 -27.11 -3.70 28.19
CA LEU A 659 -27.85 -2.88 27.23
C LEU A 659 -26.95 -1.77 26.63
N LEU A 660 -26.12 -1.11 27.44
CA LEU A 660 -25.15 -0.13 26.93
C LEU A 660 -24.14 -0.79 25.99
N THR A 661 -23.57 -1.91 26.40
CA THR A 661 -22.57 -2.67 25.63
C THR A 661 -23.12 -3.17 24.29
N LEU A 662 -24.42 -3.49 24.22
CA LEU A 662 -25.10 -3.85 22.97
C LEU A 662 -25.25 -2.66 22.01
N ILE A 663 -25.61 -1.47 22.50
CA ILE A 663 -25.73 -0.27 21.65
C ILE A 663 -24.36 0.23 21.20
N GLU A 664 -23.36 0.24 22.10
CA GLU A 664 -21.95 0.44 21.71
C GLU A 664 -21.48 -0.60 20.70
N GLY A 665 -21.95 -1.84 20.84
CA GLY A 665 -21.67 -2.97 19.96
C GLY A 665 -22.17 -2.72 18.54
N VAL A 666 -23.44 -2.36 18.35
CA VAL A 666 -24.01 -1.99 17.05
C VAL A 666 -23.26 -0.81 16.42
N LEU A 667 -23.02 0.26 17.18
CA LEU A 667 -22.29 1.44 16.67
C LEU A 667 -20.84 1.10 16.27
N ALA A 668 -20.18 0.20 17.00
CA ALA A 668 -18.85 -0.28 16.68
C ALA A 668 -18.83 -1.27 15.51
N ALA A 669 -19.89 -2.06 15.33
CA ALA A 669 -20.02 -3.03 14.25
C ALA A 669 -20.25 -2.34 12.90
N ASN A 670 -21.01 -1.23 12.87
CA ASN A 670 -21.19 -0.41 11.67
C ASN A 670 -19.87 0.28 11.19
N ILE A 671 -18.77 0.24 11.97
CA ILE A 671 -17.43 0.64 11.47
C ILE A 671 -16.92 -0.32 10.40
N PHE A 672 -17.27 -1.62 10.48
CA PHE A 672 -16.69 -2.70 9.68
C PHE A 672 -17.22 -2.72 8.25
N ASP A 673 -16.89 -1.65 7.53
CA ASP A 673 -17.08 -1.44 6.11
C ASP A 673 -15.79 -1.95 5.43
N TRP A 674 -15.75 -3.22 5.02
CA TRP A 674 -14.51 -3.91 4.63
C TRP A 674 -13.83 -3.34 3.36
N GLY A 675 -14.54 -2.50 2.58
CA GLY A 675 -13.93 -1.69 1.52
C GLY A 675 -13.00 -0.57 2.04
N SER A 676 -13.03 -0.26 3.33
CA SER A 676 -12.17 0.75 3.94
C SER A 676 -10.81 0.17 4.33
N ARG A 677 -9.74 0.82 3.86
CA ARG A 677 -8.33 0.47 4.17
C ARG A 677 -8.07 0.36 5.68
N ALA A 678 -8.75 1.19 6.47
CA ALA A 678 -8.69 1.19 7.93
C ALA A 678 -9.22 -0.11 8.59
N CYS A 679 -10.23 -0.77 8.01
CA CYS A 679 -10.70 -2.06 8.52
C CYS A 679 -9.70 -3.19 8.20
N VAL A 680 -9.11 -3.18 7.01
CA VAL A 680 -8.04 -4.12 6.64
C VAL A 680 -6.82 -3.97 7.55
N ASP A 681 -6.42 -2.73 7.87
CA ASP A 681 -5.32 -2.44 8.79
C ASP A 681 -5.61 -2.90 10.25
N LEU A 682 -6.88 -3.01 10.65
CA LEU A 682 -7.27 -3.55 11.95
C LEU A 682 -7.13 -5.07 12.01
N TYR A 683 -7.49 -5.81 10.94
CA TYR A 683 -7.27 -7.26 10.83
C TYR A 683 -5.80 -7.70 10.92
N HIS A 684 -4.86 -6.77 10.80
CA HIS A 684 -3.43 -7.05 11.00
C HIS A 684 -2.96 -6.88 12.46
N LYS A 685 -3.84 -6.43 13.37
CA LYS A 685 -3.50 -6.09 14.77
C LYS A 685 -4.15 -7.00 15.81
N GLY A 686 -5.08 -7.86 15.43
CA GLY A 686 -5.75 -8.81 16.32
C GLY A 686 -6.81 -9.65 15.58
N THR A 687 -7.45 -10.54 16.31
CA THR A 687 -8.64 -11.28 15.87
C THR A 687 -9.85 -10.34 15.69
N ILE A 688 -10.84 -10.77 14.89
CA ILE A 688 -12.05 -9.99 14.62
C ILE A 688 -12.78 -9.56 15.91
N ILE A 689 -12.82 -10.41 16.94
CA ILE A 689 -13.42 -10.08 18.24
C ILE A 689 -12.60 -9.09 19.06
N GLU A 690 -11.26 -9.13 19.01
CA GLU A 690 -10.41 -8.14 19.65
C GLU A 690 -10.60 -6.76 19.02
N ILE A 691 -10.69 -6.69 17.69
CA ILE A 691 -10.96 -5.44 16.96
C ILE A 691 -12.34 -4.90 17.33
N TYR A 692 -13.37 -5.76 17.33
CA TYR A 692 -14.73 -5.39 17.72
C TYR A 692 -14.75 -4.83 19.15
N ARG A 693 -14.12 -5.51 20.11
CA ARG A 693 -13.94 -5.03 21.50
C ARG A 693 -13.20 -3.69 21.57
N MET A 694 -12.10 -3.54 20.82
CA MET A 694 -11.32 -2.30 20.77
C MET A 694 -12.10 -1.12 20.17
N SER A 695 -12.94 -1.38 19.16
CA SER A 695 -13.84 -0.41 18.56
C SER A 695 -14.98 -0.02 19.51
N ARG A 696 -15.65 -1.00 20.13
CA ARG A 696 -16.68 -0.81 21.14
C ARG A 696 -16.19 0.04 22.31
N ASN A 697 -15.01 -0.28 22.85
CA ASN A 697 -14.37 0.47 23.94
C ASN A 697 -13.96 1.92 23.56
N LYS A 698 -14.05 2.31 22.29
CA LYS A 698 -13.85 3.71 21.82
C LYS A 698 -15.17 4.48 21.70
N MET A 699 -16.34 3.85 21.81
CA MET A 699 -17.67 4.47 21.71
C MET A 699 -18.02 5.33 22.93
N ARG A 700 -17.16 6.29 23.28
CA ARG A 700 -17.31 7.11 24.49
C ARG A 700 -18.51 8.05 24.40
N ARG A 701 -19.41 7.94 25.37
CA ARG A 701 -20.49 8.90 25.62
C ARG A 701 -19.94 10.21 26.23
N PRO A 702 -20.59 11.38 26.01
CA PRO A 702 -21.79 11.55 25.21
C PRO A 702 -21.49 11.43 23.70
N TRP A 703 -22.31 10.66 22.98
CA TRP A 703 -22.29 10.65 21.52
C TRP A 703 -22.85 11.96 20.96
N ARG A 704 -22.77 12.13 19.63
CA ARG A 704 -23.13 13.40 18.99
C ARG A 704 -24.64 13.65 18.99
N VAL A 705 -25.41 12.58 18.91
CA VAL A 705 -26.80 12.50 19.37
C VAL A 705 -26.83 11.30 20.33
N ASP A 706 -27.24 11.52 21.57
CA ASP A 706 -27.13 10.54 22.65
C ASP A 706 -28.39 10.55 23.51
N ASP A 707 -29.43 9.91 23.00
CA ASP A 707 -30.68 9.66 23.71
C ASP A 707 -30.67 8.29 24.42
N PHE A 708 -29.48 7.70 24.64
CA PHE A 708 -29.36 6.34 25.19
C PHE A 708 -30.02 6.22 26.56
N ASP A 709 -29.87 7.20 27.45
CA ASP A 709 -30.47 7.11 28.79
C ASP A 709 -32.01 7.16 28.73
N ILE A 710 -32.59 7.83 27.73
CA ILE A 710 -34.04 7.84 27.47
C ILE A 710 -34.50 6.47 26.96
N PHE A 711 -33.77 5.89 26.01
CA PHE A 711 -34.04 4.53 25.50
C PHE A 711 -33.87 3.47 26.60
N LYS A 712 -32.84 3.59 27.45
CA LYS A 712 -32.60 2.75 28.62
C LYS A 712 -33.76 2.83 29.61
N GLU A 713 -34.23 4.03 29.95
CA GLU A 713 -35.39 4.20 30.83
C GLU A 713 -36.65 3.57 30.22
N ARG A 714 -36.87 3.73 28.90
CA ARG A 714 -37.99 3.06 28.20
C ARG A 714 -37.88 1.54 28.27
N MET A 715 -36.68 1.00 28.10
CA MET A 715 -36.41 -0.45 28.05
C MET A 715 -36.50 -1.08 29.44
N LEU A 716 -35.73 -0.56 30.41
CA LEU A 716 -35.51 -1.18 31.72
C LEU A 716 -36.46 -0.63 32.80
N GLY A 717 -36.99 0.58 32.59
CA GLY A 717 -37.69 1.35 33.62
C GLY A 717 -36.75 2.08 34.57
N THR A 718 -37.31 2.68 35.61
CA THR A 718 -36.56 3.23 36.75
C THR A 718 -36.65 2.28 37.94
N ARG A 719 -35.81 2.50 38.97
CA ARG A 719 -35.76 1.64 40.17
C ARG A 719 -37.13 1.41 40.83
N ASP A 720 -38.04 2.38 40.72
CA ASP A 720 -39.37 2.35 41.33
C ASP A 720 -40.50 1.99 40.33
N LYS A 721 -40.20 1.85 39.03
CA LYS A 721 -41.21 1.60 37.99
C LYS A 721 -40.65 0.81 36.81
N LYS A 722 -40.96 -0.49 36.76
CA LYS A 722 -40.74 -1.33 35.56
C LYS A 722 -41.65 -0.88 34.41
N MET A 723 -41.08 -0.72 33.23
CA MET A 723 -41.82 -0.48 31.99
C MET A 723 -42.20 -1.80 31.32
N PRO A 724 -43.33 -1.88 30.58
CA PRO A 724 -43.67 -3.05 29.77
C PRO A 724 -42.64 -3.21 28.64
N HIS A 725 -42.27 -4.46 28.35
CA HIS A 725 -41.48 -4.78 27.15
C HIS A 725 -42.26 -4.39 25.89
N HIS A 726 -41.53 -4.08 24.83
CA HIS A 726 -42.10 -3.97 23.48
C HIS A 726 -42.63 -5.34 23.04
N LYS A 727 -43.79 -5.36 22.39
CA LYS A 727 -44.41 -6.58 21.87
C LYS A 727 -43.71 -7.06 20.60
N ARG A 728 -43.43 -6.16 19.66
CA ARG A 728 -42.80 -6.48 18.38
C ARG A 728 -41.84 -5.38 17.95
N ALA A 729 -40.59 -5.75 17.76
CA ALA A 729 -39.53 -4.88 17.25
C ALA A 729 -39.18 -5.24 15.80
N LEU A 730 -39.15 -4.24 14.92
CA LEU A 730 -38.63 -4.34 13.56
C LEU A 730 -37.21 -3.77 13.51
N LEU A 731 -36.23 -4.62 13.20
CA LEU A 731 -34.82 -4.27 13.15
C LEU A 731 -34.38 -4.19 11.68
N PHE A 732 -34.25 -2.98 11.16
CA PHE A 732 -33.75 -2.72 9.80
C PHE A 732 -32.23 -2.77 9.83
N VAL A 733 -31.66 -3.84 9.29
CA VAL A 733 -30.22 -4.16 9.35
C VAL A 733 -29.48 -3.63 8.12
N ASP A 734 -28.25 -3.14 8.32
CA ASP A 734 -27.37 -2.53 7.30
C ASP A 734 -26.47 -3.61 6.67
N ASN A 735 -25.28 -3.83 7.23
CA ASN A 735 -24.21 -4.61 6.60
C ASN A 735 -24.20 -6.10 7.00
N SER A 736 -23.53 -6.90 6.17
CA SER A 736 -23.12 -8.27 6.53
C SER A 736 -21.95 -8.28 7.54
N GLY A 737 -21.49 -9.46 7.91
CA GLY A 737 -20.31 -9.64 8.75
C GLY A 737 -20.52 -9.21 10.19
N ALA A 738 -19.59 -8.41 10.71
CA ALA A 738 -19.60 -8.01 12.12
C ALA A 738 -20.86 -7.22 12.49
N ASP A 739 -21.45 -6.47 11.55
CA ASP A 739 -22.63 -5.62 11.78
C ASP A 739 -23.86 -6.43 12.18
N ILE A 740 -24.30 -7.33 11.28
CA ILE A 740 -25.38 -8.27 11.58
C ILE A 740 -25.01 -9.27 12.68
N VAL A 741 -23.82 -9.87 12.65
CA VAL A 741 -23.48 -11.00 13.54
C VAL A 741 -23.10 -10.57 14.96
N LEU A 742 -22.31 -9.50 15.12
CA LEU A 742 -21.78 -9.06 16.42
C LEU A 742 -22.49 -7.82 16.97
N GLY A 743 -23.15 -7.03 16.13
CA GLY A 743 -24.01 -5.91 16.54
C GLY A 743 -25.47 -6.33 16.70
N MET A 744 -26.16 -6.54 15.57
CA MET A 744 -27.62 -6.60 15.53
C MET A 744 -28.22 -7.92 16.04
N LEU A 745 -27.60 -9.08 15.81
CA LEU A 745 -28.08 -10.36 16.37
C LEU A 745 -27.99 -10.41 17.92
N PRO A 746 -26.91 -9.93 18.58
CA PRO A 746 -26.89 -9.77 20.03
C PRO A 746 -27.96 -8.81 20.57
N LEU A 747 -28.28 -7.72 19.86
CA LEU A 747 -29.37 -6.82 20.25
C LEU A 747 -30.75 -7.48 20.08
N ALA A 748 -30.99 -8.17 18.96
CA ALA A 748 -32.18 -8.98 18.73
C ALA A 748 -32.36 -10.05 19.83
N ARG A 749 -31.28 -10.73 20.20
CA ARG A 749 -31.26 -11.72 21.29
C ARG A 749 -31.69 -11.14 22.64
N GLU A 750 -31.29 -9.91 22.96
CA GLU A 750 -31.70 -9.26 24.21
C GLU A 750 -33.17 -8.84 24.19
N LEU A 751 -33.72 -8.45 23.04
CA LEU A 751 -35.15 -8.21 22.86
C LEU A 751 -35.97 -9.52 23.03
N LEU A 752 -35.55 -10.59 22.35
CA LEU A 752 -36.16 -11.93 22.48
C LEU A 752 -36.12 -12.44 23.93
N ARG A 753 -35.00 -12.26 24.63
CA ARG A 753 -34.82 -12.59 26.07
C ARG A 753 -35.87 -11.90 26.96
N ARG A 754 -36.34 -10.71 26.58
CA ARG A 754 -37.30 -9.90 27.33
C ARG A 754 -38.76 -10.13 26.93
N GLY A 755 -39.01 -11.04 25.98
CA GLY A 755 -40.35 -11.37 25.50
C GLY A 755 -40.86 -10.49 24.36
N THR A 756 -39.96 -9.82 23.64
CA THR A 756 -40.29 -9.06 22.42
C THR A 756 -40.17 -9.96 21.19
N GLU A 757 -41.20 -10.03 20.35
CA GLU A 757 -41.12 -10.61 19.00
C GLU A 757 -40.14 -9.79 18.15
N VAL A 758 -39.24 -10.43 17.41
CA VAL A 758 -38.26 -9.70 16.59
C VAL A 758 -38.44 -10.04 15.12
N VAL A 759 -38.50 -9.00 14.28
CA VAL A 759 -38.47 -9.11 12.83
C VAL A 759 -37.17 -8.47 12.35
N LEU A 760 -36.28 -9.26 11.77
CA LEU A 760 -35.12 -8.75 11.03
C LEU A 760 -35.58 -8.34 9.64
N VAL A 761 -35.35 -7.08 9.30
CA VAL A 761 -35.82 -6.46 8.06
C VAL A 761 -34.61 -6.13 7.19
N ALA A 762 -34.46 -6.85 6.08
CA ALA A 762 -33.27 -6.81 5.22
C ALA A 762 -33.64 -6.56 3.75
N ASN A 763 -32.64 -6.30 2.91
CA ASN A 763 -32.87 -5.99 1.50
C ASN A 763 -33.44 -7.20 0.74
N SER A 764 -34.36 -6.93 -0.19
CA SER A 764 -34.84 -7.92 -1.17
C SER A 764 -33.78 -8.27 -2.19
N LEU A 765 -32.98 -7.28 -2.60
CA LEU A 765 -31.92 -7.44 -3.60
C LEU A 765 -30.57 -6.96 -3.04
N PRO A 766 -29.44 -7.57 -3.45
CA PRO A 766 -28.11 -7.09 -3.08
C PRO A 766 -27.89 -5.62 -3.42
N ALA A 767 -27.18 -4.92 -2.53
CA ALA A 767 -26.75 -3.55 -2.68
C ALA A 767 -25.57 -3.31 -1.73
N LEU A 768 -24.38 -2.96 -2.24
CA LEU A 768 -23.15 -3.03 -1.43
C LEU A 768 -22.98 -4.38 -0.70
N ASN A 769 -22.28 -4.40 0.43
CA ASN A 769 -22.18 -5.50 1.38
C ASN A 769 -23.40 -5.60 2.32
N ASP A 770 -24.52 -4.93 2.03
CA ASP A 770 -25.75 -5.05 2.79
C ASP A 770 -26.20 -6.52 2.87
N VAL A 771 -26.72 -6.92 4.04
CA VAL A 771 -27.30 -8.25 4.22
C VAL A 771 -28.70 -8.30 3.58
N THR A 772 -28.99 -9.38 2.86
CA THR A 772 -30.31 -9.61 2.23
C THR A 772 -31.19 -10.55 3.06
N ALA A 773 -32.50 -10.48 2.86
CA ALA A 773 -33.46 -11.36 3.51
C ALA A 773 -33.27 -12.84 3.13
N MET A 774 -32.63 -13.14 2.00
CA MET A 774 -32.27 -14.49 1.58
C MET A 774 -31.03 -15.05 2.31
N GLU A 775 -30.13 -14.18 2.81
CA GLU A 775 -28.91 -14.57 3.53
C GLU A 775 -29.13 -14.72 5.04
N LEU A 776 -30.07 -13.94 5.60
CA LEU A 776 -30.34 -13.96 7.04
C LEU A 776 -30.71 -15.34 7.63
N PRO A 777 -31.52 -16.21 6.98
CA PRO A 777 -31.85 -17.52 7.52
C PRO A 777 -30.61 -18.38 7.83
N ASP A 778 -29.62 -18.41 6.92
CA ASP A 778 -28.38 -19.18 7.11
C ASP A 778 -27.52 -18.59 8.23
N ILE A 779 -27.41 -17.26 8.31
CA ILE A 779 -26.67 -16.55 9.38
C ILE A 779 -27.33 -16.83 10.74
N VAL A 780 -28.66 -16.77 10.81
CA VAL A 780 -29.44 -17.08 12.03
C VAL A 780 -29.32 -18.56 12.40
N ALA A 781 -29.30 -19.47 11.42
CA ALA A 781 -29.12 -20.90 11.66
C ALA A 781 -27.76 -21.22 12.27
N GLU A 782 -26.67 -20.61 11.77
CA GLU A 782 -25.34 -20.78 12.34
C GLU A 782 -25.25 -20.18 13.75
N ALA A 783 -25.76 -18.97 13.96
CA ALA A 783 -25.82 -18.33 15.27
C ALA A 783 -26.66 -19.13 16.31
N ALA A 784 -27.73 -19.77 15.86
CA ALA A 784 -28.61 -20.61 16.69
C ALA A 784 -27.92 -21.87 17.25
N LYS A 785 -26.90 -22.42 16.56
CA LYS A 785 -26.08 -23.53 17.09
C LYS A 785 -25.40 -23.19 18.40
N HIS A 786 -25.14 -21.90 18.64
CA HIS A 786 -24.42 -21.38 19.80
C HIS A 786 -25.32 -20.63 20.79
N CYS A 787 -26.63 -20.56 20.55
CA CYS A 787 -27.55 -19.73 21.35
C CYS A 787 -28.98 -20.28 21.42
N ASP A 788 -29.34 -20.86 22.57
CA ASP A 788 -30.68 -21.40 22.87
C ASP A 788 -31.83 -20.38 22.80
N ILE A 789 -31.53 -19.07 22.90
CA ILE A 789 -32.54 -18.01 22.75
C ILE A 789 -32.82 -17.78 21.26
N LEU A 790 -31.77 -17.64 20.44
CA LEU A 790 -31.91 -17.48 18.99
C LEU A 790 -32.51 -18.74 18.36
N ARG A 791 -32.08 -19.94 18.77
CA ARG A 791 -32.62 -21.20 18.26
C ARG A 791 -34.13 -21.32 18.48
N ARG A 792 -34.60 -21.21 19.74
CA ARG A 792 -36.04 -21.32 20.05
C ARG A 792 -36.88 -20.22 19.43
N ALA A 793 -36.33 -19.02 19.26
CA ALA A 793 -37.02 -17.94 18.57
C ALA A 793 -37.11 -18.18 17.06
N ALA A 794 -36.03 -18.67 16.43
CA ALA A 794 -35.99 -18.99 15.01
C ALA A 794 -36.88 -20.21 14.67
N GLU A 795 -36.94 -21.22 15.53
CA GLU A 795 -37.92 -22.33 15.47
C GLU A 795 -39.36 -21.78 15.57
N ALA A 796 -39.65 -20.93 16.57
CA ALA A 796 -40.98 -20.34 16.76
C ALA A 796 -41.39 -19.38 15.63
N GLY A 797 -40.43 -18.75 14.94
CA GLY A 797 -40.64 -17.91 13.76
C GLY A 797 -40.61 -18.66 12.42
N GLY A 798 -40.41 -19.99 12.43
CA GLY A 798 -40.39 -20.82 11.21
C GLY A 798 -39.13 -20.69 10.35
N LEU A 799 -38.06 -20.08 10.85
CA LEU A 799 -36.76 -19.98 10.16
C LEU A 799 -35.96 -21.28 10.25
N LEU A 800 -36.20 -22.09 11.30
CA LEU A 800 -35.57 -23.40 11.49
C LEU A 800 -36.63 -24.50 11.54
N VAL A 801 -36.37 -25.60 10.84
CA VAL A 801 -37.21 -26.80 10.89
C VAL A 801 -36.64 -27.75 11.95
N ASP A 802 -37.46 -28.12 12.93
CA ASP A 802 -37.09 -29.10 13.94
C ASP A 802 -36.92 -30.49 13.30
N ALA A 803 -35.68 -30.95 13.20
CA ALA A 803 -35.32 -32.25 12.65
C ALA A 803 -35.73 -33.44 13.54
N MET A 804 -36.31 -33.20 14.73
CA MET A 804 -36.70 -34.22 15.70
C MET A 804 -38.22 -34.35 15.92
N ILE A 805 -39.08 -33.91 14.99
CA ILE A 805 -40.48 -34.37 14.95
C ILE A 805 -40.57 -35.81 14.41
N ASN A 806 -39.94 -36.75 15.12
CA ASN A 806 -40.37 -38.14 15.11
C ASN A 806 -41.58 -38.27 16.03
N THR A 807 -42.59 -38.98 15.54
CA THR A 807 -43.83 -39.25 16.28
C THR A 807 -43.58 -39.87 17.65
N SER A 808 -44.39 -39.45 18.62
CA SER A 808 -44.47 -39.92 20.03
C SER A 808 -43.41 -39.42 21.02
N ASP A 809 -43.60 -38.20 21.54
CA ASP A 809 -43.76 -38.05 23.00
C ASP A 809 -44.63 -36.83 23.38
N SER A 810 -45.86 -37.06 23.82
CA SER A 810 -46.83 -36.01 24.14
C SER A 810 -46.67 -35.45 25.56
N SER A 811 -45.45 -35.13 25.97
CA SER A 811 -45.18 -34.61 27.31
C SER A 811 -43.90 -33.75 27.46
N LYS A 812 -43.94 -32.47 27.04
CA LYS A 812 -43.09 -31.40 27.62
C LYS A 812 -43.65 -29.99 27.38
N GLN A 813 -44.29 -29.49 28.44
CA GLN A 813 -44.50 -28.10 28.85
C GLN A 813 -44.29 -26.96 27.85
N ASN A 814 -45.37 -26.22 27.63
CA ASN A 814 -45.43 -24.86 27.09
C ASN A 814 -44.29 -23.94 27.59
N SER A 815 -43.29 -23.67 26.75
CA SER A 815 -42.65 -22.35 26.72
C SER A 815 -42.95 -21.72 25.37
N SER A 816 -43.88 -20.77 25.34
CA SER A 816 -44.15 -19.96 24.14
C SER A 816 -42.96 -19.03 23.92
N SER A 817 -41.94 -19.52 23.22
CA SER A 817 -40.83 -18.68 22.77
C SER A 817 -41.39 -17.64 21.80
N VAL A 818 -40.98 -16.38 21.97
CA VAL A 818 -41.35 -15.34 21.02
C VAL A 818 -40.62 -15.56 19.69
N PRO A 819 -41.29 -15.38 18.55
CA PRO A 819 -40.70 -15.62 17.23
C PRO A 819 -39.60 -14.61 16.89
N LEU A 820 -38.56 -15.13 16.21
CA LEU A 820 -37.61 -14.38 15.40
C LEU A 820 -37.96 -14.65 13.93
N MET A 821 -38.33 -13.61 13.20
CA MET A 821 -38.73 -13.68 11.79
C MET A 821 -37.75 -12.88 10.92
N VAL A 822 -37.69 -13.24 9.64
CA VAL A 822 -37.01 -12.46 8.59
C VAL A 822 -38.06 -11.97 7.60
N VAL A 823 -38.00 -10.70 7.21
CA VAL A 823 -38.89 -10.11 6.20
C VAL A 823 -38.07 -9.27 5.24
N GLU A 824 -38.31 -9.43 3.94
CA GLU A 824 -37.71 -8.59 2.92
C GLU A 824 -38.36 -7.21 2.86
N ASN A 825 -37.57 -6.16 2.67
CA ASN A 825 -38.06 -4.79 2.70
C ASN A 825 -38.61 -4.27 1.36
N GLY A 826 -38.39 -4.98 0.25
CA GLY A 826 -38.81 -4.58 -1.09
C GLY A 826 -37.80 -3.70 -1.85
N CYS A 827 -36.61 -3.42 -1.30
CA CYS A 827 -35.60 -2.58 -1.94
C CYS A 827 -34.29 -3.31 -2.28
N GLY A 828 -33.52 -2.69 -3.17
CA GLY A 828 -32.19 -3.12 -3.63
C GLY A 828 -31.22 -1.95 -3.65
N SER A 829 -31.15 -1.21 -2.54
CA SER A 829 -30.38 0.03 -2.35
C SER A 829 -29.94 0.12 -0.88
N PRO A 830 -28.76 0.71 -0.57
CA PRO A 830 -28.33 0.93 0.81
C PRO A 830 -29.13 2.03 1.54
N CYS A 831 -30.05 2.70 0.85
CA CYS A 831 -30.98 3.66 1.40
C CYS A 831 -32.41 3.09 1.31
N ILE A 832 -33.25 3.32 2.32
CA ILE A 832 -34.65 2.86 2.31
C ILE A 832 -35.63 4.04 2.39
N ASP A 833 -36.55 4.10 1.42
CA ASP A 833 -37.70 4.99 1.46
C ASP A 833 -38.89 4.27 2.09
N LEU A 834 -39.15 4.51 3.39
CA LEU A 834 -40.20 3.81 4.14
C LEU A 834 -41.65 4.13 3.68
N ARG A 835 -41.82 4.96 2.64
CA ARG A 835 -43.09 5.14 1.93
C ARG A 835 -43.33 4.06 0.86
N GLN A 836 -42.29 3.30 0.49
CA GLN A 836 -42.28 2.30 -0.56
C GLN A 836 -41.57 1.04 -0.03
N VAL A 837 -42.36 0.09 0.47
CA VAL A 837 -41.89 -1.14 1.10
C VAL A 837 -42.66 -2.36 0.56
N SER A 838 -42.12 -3.56 0.74
CA SER A 838 -42.81 -4.80 0.43
C SER A 838 -44.16 -4.90 1.16
N SER A 839 -45.12 -5.62 0.56
CA SER A 839 -46.42 -5.87 1.21
C SER A 839 -46.29 -6.71 2.49
N GLU A 840 -45.23 -7.53 2.58
CA GLU A 840 -44.91 -8.37 3.73
C GLU A 840 -44.39 -7.54 4.89
N LEU A 841 -43.48 -6.58 4.63
CA LEU A 841 -43.00 -5.63 5.63
C LEU A 841 -44.14 -4.74 6.13
N ALA A 842 -45.00 -4.26 5.23
CA ALA A 842 -46.18 -3.48 5.61
C ALA A 842 -47.14 -4.28 6.51
N ALA A 843 -47.29 -5.59 6.29
CA ALA A 843 -48.07 -6.47 7.14
C ALA A 843 -47.40 -6.71 8.50
N ALA A 844 -46.11 -7.04 8.53
CA ALA A 844 -45.33 -7.27 9.75
C ALA A 844 -45.28 -6.04 10.68
N ALA A 845 -45.16 -4.85 10.08
CA ALA A 845 -45.11 -3.56 10.77
C ALA A 845 -46.43 -3.13 11.43
N LYS A 846 -47.56 -3.75 11.08
CA LYS A 846 -48.89 -3.36 11.58
C LYS A 846 -49.01 -3.40 13.10
N ASP A 847 -48.38 -4.39 13.73
CA ASP A 847 -48.42 -4.63 15.17
C ASP A 847 -47.10 -4.24 15.88
N ALA A 848 -46.19 -3.56 15.17
CA ALA A 848 -44.91 -3.12 15.70
C ALA A 848 -45.06 -1.97 16.69
N ASP A 849 -44.44 -2.09 17.86
CA ASP A 849 -44.34 -1.03 18.86
C ASP A 849 -42.91 -0.51 19.08
N LEU A 850 -41.91 -1.12 18.41
CA LEU A 850 -40.55 -0.58 18.25
C LEU A 850 -40.05 -0.73 16.80
N ILE A 851 -39.41 0.30 16.27
CA ILE A 851 -38.58 0.24 15.06
C ILE A 851 -37.15 0.60 15.43
N ILE A 852 -36.18 -0.22 15.00
CA ILE A 852 -34.75 0.08 15.08
C ILE A 852 -34.24 0.25 13.65
N LEU A 853 -33.73 1.43 13.34
CA LEU A 853 -33.04 1.73 12.08
C LEU A 853 -31.54 1.77 12.36
N GLU A 854 -30.81 0.83 11.77
CA GLU A 854 -29.35 0.75 11.85
C GLU A 854 -28.74 1.26 10.53
N GLY A 855 -27.49 1.74 10.57
CA GLY A 855 -26.75 2.15 9.38
C GLY A 855 -26.92 3.60 8.90
N MET A 856 -25.86 4.12 8.28
CA MET A 856 -25.85 5.50 7.74
C MET A 856 -26.87 5.69 6.60
N GLY A 857 -27.07 4.69 5.74
CA GLY A 857 -28.01 4.80 4.61
C GLY A 857 -29.47 4.80 5.05
N ARG A 858 -29.85 3.85 5.89
CA ARG A 858 -31.23 3.66 6.36
C ARG A 858 -31.62 4.66 7.46
N ALA A 859 -30.79 4.84 8.48
CA ALA A 859 -31.14 5.68 9.63
C ALA A 859 -30.83 7.17 9.43
N LEU A 860 -29.76 7.52 8.69
CA LEU A 860 -29.28 8.91 8.59
C LEU A 860 -29.60 9.60 7.26
N HIS A 861 -29.28 8.98 6.11
CA HIS A 861 -29.49 9.61 4.80
C HIS A 861 -30.97 9.80 4.43
N THR A 862 -31.83 8.85 4.81
CA THR A 862 -33.25 8.84 4.43
C THR A 862 -34.19 9.14 5.60
N ASN A 863 -33.96 8.55 6.78
CA ASN A 863 -34.99 8.50 7.84
C ASN A 863 -34.66 9.25 9.16
N LEU A 864 -33.58 10.06 9.25
CA LEU A 864 -33.18 10.72 10.51
C LEU A 864 -34.33 11.45 11.20
N ASN A 865 -35.15 12.14 10.40
CA ASN A 865 -36.29 12.94 10.85
C ASN A 865 -37.66 12.31 10.53
N ALA A 866 -37.69 11.06 10.07
CA ALA A 866 -38.93 10.31 9.91
C ALA A 866 -39.56 10.06 11.29
N ARG A 867 -40.87 10.31 11.42
CA ARG A 867 -41.65 10.08 12.64
C ARG A 867 -42.48 8.81 12.50
N PHE A 868 -42.65 8.08 13.60
CA PHE A 868 -43.33 6.80 13.64
C PHE A 868 -44.41 6.80 14.74
N LYS A 869 -45.49 6.07 14.51
CA LYS A 869 -46.59 5.85 15.48
C LYS A 869 -46.19 4.94 16.65
N CYS A 870 -45.00 4.38 16.59
CA CYS A 870 -44.37 3.49 17.58
C CYS A 870 -43.06 4.11 18.04
N ASP A 871 -42.44 3.54 19.08
CA ASP A 871 -41.11 3.97 19.49
C ASP A 871 -40.10 3.71 18.35
N ALA A 872 -39.13 4.59 18.17
CA ALA A 872 -38.12 4.51 17.12
C ALA A 872 -36.71 4.78 17.66
N LEU A 873 -35.80 3.84 17.44
CA LEU A 873 -34.37 3.99 17.72
C LEU A 873 -33.59 4.06 16.41
N LYS A 874 -32.69 5.04 16.29
CA LYS A 874 -31.84 5.25 15.11
C LYS A 874 -30.38 5.19 15.55
N LEU A 875 -29.68 4.16 15.09
CA LEU A 875 -28.29 3.87 15.39
C LEU A 875 -27.47 4.05 14.12
N ALA A 876 -26.51 4.96 14.10
CA ALA A 876 -25.63 5.15 12.95
C ALA A 876 -24.29 5.77 13.34
N MET A 877 -23.24 5.40 12.62
CA MET A 877 -21.98 6.14 12.61
C MET A 877 -21.88 7.02 11.35
N VAL A 878 -21.45 8.27 11.50
CA VAL A 878 -21.36 9.17 10.34
C VAL A 878 -20.05 8.96 9.58
N LYS A 879 -20.09 8.16 8.51
CA LYS A 879 -18.92 7.84 7.65
C LYS A 879 -18.52 8.99 6.68
N ASN A 880 -19.11 10.19 6.80
CA ASN A 880 -18.84 11.32 5.89
C ASN A 880 -18.78 12.68 6.63
N GLN A 881 -17.63 13.37 6.58
CA GLN A 881 -17.41 14.65 7.27
C GLN A 881 -18.39 15.76 6.84
N ARG A 882 -18.66 15.91 5.54
CA ARG A 882 -19.60 16.93 5.01
C ARG A 882 -21.03 16.67 5.47
N LEU A 883 -21.40 15.40 5.61
CA LEU A 883 -22.71 14.99 6.14
C LEU A 883 -22.80 15.26 7.65
N ALA A 884 -21.74 14.95 8.41
CA ALA A 884 -21.67 15.20 9.85
C ALA A 884 -21.83 16.69 10.18
N GLU A 885 -21.11 17.55 9.47
CA GLU A 885 -21.21 19.01 9.61
C GLU A 885 -22.62 19.53 9.31
N LYS A 886 -23.26 19.02 8.25
CA LYS A 886 -24.59 19.50 7.82
C LYS A 886 -25.75 18.99 8.65
N LEU A 887 -25.80 17.69 8.97
CA LEU A 887 -26.96 17.07 9.62
C LEU A 887 -26.91 17.18 11.14
N ILE A 888 -25.72 17.02 11.74
CA ILE A 888 -25.56 16.96 13.21
C ILE A 888 -24.56 18.00 13.75
N LYS A 889 -23.96 18.85 12.89
CA LYS A 889 -22.89 19.79 13.25
C LYS A 889 -21.70 19.11 13.95
N GLY A 890 -21.38 17.89 13.50
CA GLY A 890 -20.39 16.99 14.09
C GLY A 890 -19.22 16.68 13.16
N ASN A 891 -18.49 15.61 13.49
CA ASN A 891 -17.35 15.08 12.74
C ASN A 891 -17.65 13.72 12.10
N ILE A 892 -16.81 13.32 11.15
CA ILE A 892 -16.73 11.92 10.71
C ILE A 892 -16.45 11.01 11.91
N TYR A 893 -17.09 9.84 11.93
CA TYR A 893 -17.14 8.86 13.02
C TYR A 893 -17.86 9.29 14.30
N ASP A 894 -18.51 10.47 14.32
CA ASP A 894 -19.49 10.78 15.36
C ASP A 894 -20.63 9.75 15.32
N CYS A 895 -21.04 9.28 16.49
CA CYS A 895 -22.15 8.35 16.65
C CYS A 895 -23.48 9.06 16.87
N ILE A 896 -24.55 8.44 16.36
CA ILE A 896 -25.94 8.82 16.56
C ILE A 896 -26.62 7.64 17.24
N CYS A 897 -27.07 7.84 18.48
CA CYS A 897 -28.11 7.05 19.12
C CYS A 897 -29.28 7.99 19.37
N LYS A 898 -30.19 8.08 18.40
CA LYS A 898 -31.37 8.94 18.48
C LYS A 898 -32.60 8.12 18.82
N TYR A 899 -33.30 8.48 19.89
CA TYR A 899 -34.51 7.79 20.34
C TYR A 899 -35.71 8.75 20.29
N GLU A 900 -36.75 8.34 19.58
CA GLU A 900 -38.01 9.08 19.44
C GLU A 900 -39.16 8.19 19.95
N PRO A 901 -39.85 8.55 21.04
CA PRO A 901 -41.02 7.81 21.49
C PRO A 901 -42.18 7.94 20.48
N ALA A 902 -43.13 7.00 20.54
CA ALA A 902 -44.33 6.97 19.71
C ALA A 902 -45.04 8.34 19.59
N SER A 903 -45.26 8.80 18.35
CA SER A 903 -45.82 10.13 18.02
C SER A 903 -47.32 10.15 17.76
#